data_AF-A0A1D2WXQ9-F1
#
_entry.id   AF-A0A1D2WXQ9-F1
#
_cell.length_a   1.000
_cell.length_b   1.000
_cell.length_c   1.000
_cell.angle_alpha   90.00
_cell.angle_beta   90.00
_cell.angle_gamma   90.00
#
_symmetry.space_group_name_H-M   'P 1'
#
loop_
_entity.id
_entity.type
_entity.pdbx_description
1 polymer ?
#
loop_
_entity_poly.entity_id
_entity_poly.type
_entity_poly.pdbx_seq_one_letter_code
_entity_poly.pdbx_strand_id
1 'polypeptide(L)'
;MALGEASTAVLGLTISLRLASGKDIATEALFEGKSEDFYGGWGFFFVRKYLSERHPSSHEDDPMRGYEDSVAGRFFPPGKAGNRLMVYDLNKLDEDTSRGRTVAVPEGDNYKEITLHKVIVGGEPGDSNDLKDYPGCILINVPKMKIHAQDLLTNATKNLGIGLYPTQAPCDPGSGDMKWKYACPSRFPSFKGGLPHMPWVVKMDDDTNLPVRDEKGEYITTKTAGMPGTQVDVIRAVQAQNIFMVHVIDGIDMININHEGNGTSVKIPEGYVWASLDCVAIDLLCARYCFKTVPMREALKLKDENGWPTEFVHHVPVAIIDGKNIATEEDLDSPLFRYNLYHYAEARGVGQQKYYVVGWDALTETPLASLEGHLGRIEDKKFLELMTKTMYYNPSCMLWDMQKTLLSYAEAHDKLTGSSLLKEFMDGFDENNDGIIDYDENGRKGIWIPFFRMMSHYFDIMATEEYGQLRGNFYTIAEISLKPTNKNWNPGGHDFAQEHALVWTATLAFEMSREEGGEDPFVPGMIWGKGIWPSWQLATHIKLTNSIYGSQSPETINFQSLYGTAFQYADKTRNGGAYTGSTNQLVSDPASIKNYFKAVYEGADPLGFTLYVPAGYGSLEARRIPNVEETEDPGKVFTAHFDGGAEVW
;
A
#
# COMPACT_ATOMS: atom_id res chain seq x y z
N MET A 1 -7.29 -5.09 -25.03
CA MET A 1 -7.01 -5.23 -23.59
C MET A 1 -6.87 -3.84 -23.00
N ALA A 2 -7.47 -3.58 -21.85
CA ALA A 2 -7.36 -2.31 -21.16
C ALA A 2 -6.89 -2.58 -19.74
N LEU A 3 -5.94 -1.80 -19.27
CA LEU A 3 -5.29 -1.97 -17.97
C LEU A 3 -5.47 -0.68 -17.19
N GLY A 4 -6.23 -0.78 -16.10
CA GLY A 4 -6.40 0.28 -15.12
C GLY A 4 -5.74 -0.19 -13.84
N GLU A 5 -4.56 0.35 -13.56
CA GLU A 5 -3.84 -0.01 -12.35
C GLU A 5 -4.43 0.77 -11.17
N ALA A 6 -4.67 0.09 -10.05
CA ALA A 6 -4.93 0.76 -8.77
C ALA A 6 -3.64 1.33 -8.14
N SER A 7 -2.49 0.75 -8.50
CA SER A 7 -1.15 1.08 -8.00
C SER A 7 -0.40 2.06 -8.92
N THR A 8 0.61 2.69 -8.33
CA THR A 8 1.45 3.77 -8.84
C THR A 8 2.60 3.32 -9.73
N ALA A 9 2.76 2.00 -9.87
CA ALA A 9 4.02 1.39 -10.29
C ALA A 9 4.32 1.63 -11.78
N VAL A 10 3.33 1.59 -12.68
CA VAL A 10 3.62 1.62 -14.11
C VAL A 10 4.19 2.97 -14.57
N LEU A 11 3.59 4.09 -14.14
CA LEU A 11 4.08 5.42 -14.50
C LEU A 11 5.47 5.68 -13.88
N GLY A 12 5.65 5.38 -12.60
CA GLY A 12 6.93 5.55 -11.91
C GLY A 12 8.05 4.65 -12.44
N LEU A 13 7.73 3.39 -12.76
CA LEU A 13 8.67 2.43 -13.36
C LEU A 13 9.05 2.85 -14.78
N THR A 14 8.08 3.36 -15.55
CA THR A 14 8.34 3.89 -16.90
C THR A 14 9.36 5.02 -16.84
N ILE A 15 9.19 5.98 -15.93
CA ILE A 15 10.14 7.08 -15.74
C ILE A 15 11.51 6.56 -15.33
N SER A 16 11.56 5.68 -14.34
CA SER A 16 12.82 5.07 -13.86
C SER A 16 13.58 4.36 -15.00
N LEU A 17 12.88 3.59 -15.82
CA LEU A 17 13.49 2.87 -16.94
C LEU A 17 13.91 3.82 -18.07
N ARG A 18 13.16 4.88 -18.35
CA ARG A 18 13.57 5.92 -19.30
C ARG A 18 14.86 6.60 -18.85
N LEU A 19 14.94 6.99 -17.57
CA LEU A 19 16.13 7.60 -16.98
C LEU A 19 17.34 6.65 -16.99
N ALA A 20 17.14 5.38 -16.64
CA ALA A 20 18.22 4.39 -16.59
C ALA A 20 18.73 3.98 -17.97
N SER A 21 17.85 3.88 -18.96
CA SER A 21 18.21 3.41 -20.32
C SER A 21 18.52 4.55 -21.30
N GLY A 22 18.09 5.78 -21.02
CA GLY A 22 18.13 6.90 -21.96
C GLY A 22 17.20 6.75 -23.17
N LYS A 23 16.33 5.72 -23.18
CA LYS A 23 15.36 5.45 -24.25
C LYS A 23 13.97 5.94 -23.86
N ASP A 24 13.17 6.31 -24.85
CA ASP A 24 11.74 6.52 -24.64
C ASP A 24 11.01 5.16 -24.60
N ILE A 25 10.27 4.93 -23.52
CA ILE A 25 9.58 3.65 -23.24
C ILE A 25 8.12 3.98 -22.95
N ALA A 26 7.18 3.44 -23.72
CA ALA A 26 5.76 3.60 -23.44
C ALA A 26 5.32 2.75 -22.24
N THR A 27 4.29 3.18 -21.52
CA THR A 27 3.64 2.41 -20.45
C THR A 27 3.11 1.06 -20.96
N GLU A 28 2.59 1.04 -22.18
CA GLU A 28 2.09 -0.13 -22.87
C GLU A 28 3.22 -1.14 -23.17
N ALA A 29 4.46 -0.69 -23.36
CA ALA A 29 5.60 -1.58 -23.50
C ALA A 29 5.89 -2.36 -22.20
N LEU A 30 5.65 -1.75 -21.04
CA LEU A 30 5.75 -2.46 -19.74
C LEU A 30 4.61 -3.46 -19.54
N PHE A 31 3.41 -3.14 -20.00
CA PHE A 31 2.29 -4.08 -19.97
C PHE A 31 2.55 -5.30 -20.87
N GLU A 32 3.05 -5.06 -22.09
CA GLU A 32 3.50 -6.13 -22.98
C GLU A 32 4.60 -6.98 -22.34
N GLY A 33 5.48 -6.35 -21.55
CA GLY A 33 6.51 -7.05 -20.79
C GLY A 33 7.69 -7.54 -21.61
N LYS A 34 7.70 -7.18 -22.90
CA LYS A 34 8.79 -7.38 -23.85
C LYS A 34 8.86 -6.17 -24.77
N SER A 35 10.04 -5.58 -24.91
CA SER A 35 10.31 -4.49 -25.85
C SER A 35 11.77 -4.59 -26.32
N GLU A 36 11.99 -4.87 -27.59
CA GLU A 36 13.33 -5.21 -28.11
C GLU A 36 13.97 -6.36 -27.29
N ASP A 37 15.15 -6.13 -26.72
CA ASP A 37 15.89 -7.04 -25.85
C ASP A 37 15.49 -6.92 -24.37
N PHE A 38 14.65 -5.94 -24.01
CA PHE A 38 14.14 -5.81 -22.64
C PHE A 38 13.04 -6.83 -22.40
N TYR A 39 13.22 -7.62 -21.36
CA TYR A 39 12.22 -8.52 -20.78
C TYR A 39 11.94 -8.08 -19.34
N GLY A 40 10.68 -7.82 -19.03
CA GLY A 40 10.26 -7.32 -17.72
C GLY A 40 8.96 -6.54 -17.83
N GLY A 41 8.14 -6.54 -16.78
CA GLY A 41 6.78 -5.97 -16.80
C GLY A 41 5.71 -7.03 -16.58
N TRP A 42 4.51 -6.85 -17.13
CA TRP A 42 3.36 -7.73 -16.87
C TRP A 42 3.33 -8.97 -17.76
N GLY A 43 4.18 -9.02 -18.78
CA GLY A 43 4.43 -10.21 -19.60
C GLY A 43 3.31 -10.57 -20.57
N PHE A 44 2.46 -9.61 -20.97
CA PHE A 44 1.35 -9.88 -21.86
C PHE A 44 1.77 -10.43 -23.24
N PHE A 45 2.96 -10.10 -23.71
CA PHE A 45 3.60 -10.70 -24.88
C PHE A 45 3.57 -12.23 -24.81
N PHE A 46 3.84 -12.82 -23.65
CA PHE A 46 3.85 -14.28 -23.49
C PHE A 46 2.44 -14.88 -23.58
N VAL A 47 1.42 -14.14 -23.12
CA VAL A 47 0.01 -14.54 -23.27
C VAL A 47 -0.39 -14.53 -24.75
N ARG A 48 -0.08 -13.45 -25.47
CA ARG A 48 -0.32 -13.36 -26.93
C ARG A 48 0.35 -14.51 -27.68
N LYS A 49 1.62 -14.76 -27.37
CA LYS A 49 2.41 -15.83 -27.98
C LYS A 49 1.78 -17.20 -27.72
N TYR A 50 1.46 -17.50 -26.46
CA TYR A 50 0.79 -18.75 -26.10
C TYR A 50 -0.51 -18.95 -26.87
N LEU A 51 -1.38 -17.94 -26.91
CA LEU A 51 -2.64 -18.01 -27.66
C LEU A 51 -2.39 -18.23 -29.16
N SER A 52 -1.46 -17.49 -29.76
CA SER A 52 -1.10 -17.63 -31.18
C SER A 52 -0.58 -19.02 -31.54
N GLU A 53 0.18 -19.66 -30.64
CA GLU A 53 0.76 -20.99 -30.83
C GLU A 53 -0.25 -22.12 -30.57
N ARG A 54 -1.30 -21.85 -29.80
CA ARG A 54 -2.30 -22.83 -29.37
C ARG A 54 -3.60 -22.78 -30.16
N HIS A 55 -3.80 -21.74 -30.95
CA HIS A 55 -4.93 -21.66 -31.86
C HIS A 55 -4.97 -22.89 -32.80
N PRO A 56 -6.16 -23.49 -33.03
CA PRO A 56 -6.32 -24.45 -34.12
C PRO A 56 -5.89 -23.82 -35.44
N SER A 57 -5.39 -24.64 -36.37
CA SER A 57 -4.94 -24.16 -37.69
C SER A 57 -6.01 -23.47 -38.53
N SER A 58 -7.29 -23.63 -38.16
CA SER A 58 -8.45 -22.98 -38.77
C SER A 58 -8.82 -21.63 -38.15
N HIS A 59 -8.12 -21.18 -37.10
CA HIS A 59 -8.44 -19.93 -36.41
C HIS A 59 -7.83 -18.74 -37.15
N GLU A 60 -8.64 -17.71 -37.43
CA GLU A 60 -8.19 -16.53 -38.20
C GLU A 60 -7.65 -15.39 -37.31
N ASP A 61 -7.93 -15.42 -36.01
CA ASP A 61 -7.37 -14.44 -35.08
C ASP A 61 -5.89 -14.70 -34.83
N ASP A 62 -5.12 -13.62 -34.88
CA ASP A 62 -3.70 -13.60 -34.55
C ASP A 62 -3.49 -12.62 -33.37
N PRO A 63 -3.36 -13.12 -32.14
CA PRO A 63 -3.12 -12.31 -30.94
C PRO A 63 -1.83 -11.49 -30.99
N MET A 64 -0.91 -11.76 -31.92
CA MET A 64 0.30 -10.96 -32.12
C MET A 64 0.02 -9.68 -32.93
N ARG A 65 -1.10 -9.59 -33.66
CA ARG A 65 -1.49 -8.36 -34.35
C ARG A 65 -1.72 -7.23 -33.35
N GLY A 66 -1.04 -6.12 -33.54
CA GLY A 66 -1.09 -4.95 -32.65
C GLY A 66 -0.01 -4.90 -31.57
N TYR A 67 0.85 -5.93 -31.45
CA TYR A 67 1.98 -5.92 -30.49
C TYR A 67 2.92 -4.74 -30.74
N GLU A 68 3.42 -4.57 -31.97
CA GLU A 68 4.34 -3.46 -32.31
C GLU A 68 3.70 -2.07 -32.11
N ASP A 69 2.40 -1.93 -32.41
CA ASP A 69 1.67 -0.69 -32.16
C ASP A 69 1.53 -0.42 -30.65
N SER A 70 1.29 -1.47 -29.85
CA SER A 70 1.17 -1.37 -28.39
C SER A 70 2.52 -1.02 -27.74
N VAL A 71 3.62 -1.70 -28.11
CA VAL A 71 4.97 -1.38 -27.63
C VAL A 71 5.38 0.06 -27.97
N ALA A 72 5.00 0.53 -29.16
CA ALA A 72 5.27 1.91 -29.58
C ALA A 72 4.34 2.95 -28.94
N GLY A 73 3.39 2.55 -28.08
CA GLY A 73 2.41 3.45 -27.46
C GLY A 73 1.44 4.11 -28.45
N ARG A 74 1.21 3.50 -29.61
CA ARG A 74 0.31 4.08 -30.63
C ARG A 74 -1.14 3.85 -30.24
N PHE A 75 -1.86 4.94 -30.06
CA PHE A 75 -3.27 4.89 -29.70
C PHE A 75 -4.18 4.77 -30.93
N PHE A 76 -5.09 3.80 -30.91
CA PHE A 76 -6.21 3.67 -31.84
C PHE A 76 -7.50 3.50 -31.03
N PRO A 77 -8.58 4.26 -31.26
CA PRO A 77 -9.87 3.94 -30.64
C PRO A 77 -10.28 2.49 -30.96
N PRO A 78 -10.95 1.76 -30.05
CA PRO A 78 -11.29 0.35 -30.26
C PRO A 78 -12.01 0.06 -31.59
N GLY A 79 -12.93 0.94 -32.02
CA GLY A 79 -13.62 0.80 -33.31
C GLY A 79 -12.73 0.95 -34.55
N LYS A 80 -11.53 1.53 -34.39
CA LYS A 80 -10.50 1.71 -35.42
C LYS A 80 -9.32 0.75 -35.27
N ALA A 81 -9.30 -0.09 -34.23
CA ALA A 81 -8.25 -1.08 -34.02
C ALA A 81 -8.29 -2.19 -35.10
N GLY A 82 -9.44 -2.48 -35.69
CA GLY A 82 -9.60 -3.53 -36.69
C GLY A 82 -9.36 -4.91 -36.08
N ASN A 83 -8.51 -5.72 -36.71
CA ASN A 83 -8.14 -7.07 -36.24
C ASN A 83 -6.93 -7.09 -35.30
N ARG A 84 -6.57 -5.93 -34.71
CA ARG A 84 -5.43 -5.80 -33.80
C ARG A 84 -5.90 -5.93 -32.37
N LEU A 85 -5.22 -6.76 -31.59
CA LEU A 85 -5.34 -6.77 -30.14
C LEU A 85 -4.45 -5.66 -29.58
N MET A 86 -5.06 -4.55 -29.16
CA MET A 86 -4.36 -3.39 -28.58
C MET A 86 -4.30 -3.48 -27.06
N VAL A 87 -3.27 -2.87 -26.45
CA VAL A 87 -3.21 -2.57 -25.02
C VAL A 87 -3.49 -1.08 -24.82
N TYR A 88 -4.33 -0.74 -23.84
CA TYR A 88 -4.65 0.64 -23.46
C TYR A 88 -4.31 0.87 -21.99
N ASP A 89 -3.53 1.90 -21.69
CA ASP A 89 -3.38 2.43 -20.33
C ASP A 89 -4.59 3.29 -19.96
N LEU A 90 -5.42 2.81 -19.04
CA LEU A 90 -6.62 3.52 -18.59
C LEU A 90 -6.31 4.71 -17.69
N ASN A 91 -5.05 4.87 -17.25
CA ASN A 91 -4.66 5.99 -16.41
C ASN A 91 -4.44 7.29 -17.18
N LYS A 92 -4.23 7.23 -18.51
CA LYS A 92 -3.79 8.37 -19.32
C LYS A 92 -4.93 9.07 -20.04
N LEU A 93 -5.23 10.30 -19.62
CA LEU A 93 -6.17 11.20 -20.31
C LEU A 93 -5.57 12.57 -20.62
N ASP A 94 -4.33 12.82 -20.23
CA ASP A 94 -3.62 14.10 -20.39
C ASP A 94 -3.13 14.32 -21.81
N GLU A 95 -2.63 13.25 -22.46
CA GLU A 95 -2.16 13.29 -23.85
C GLU A 95 -3.27 13.67 -24.84
N ASP A 96 -4.51 13.23 -24.56
CA ASP A 96 -5.69 13.50 -25.38
C ASP A 96 -6.96 13.40 -24.53
N THR A 97 -7.45 14.56 -24.10
CA THR A 97 -8.64 14.66 -23.24
C THR A 97 -9.91 14.15 -23.89
N SER A 98 -9.97 14.02 -25.22
CA SER A 98 -11.14 13.47 -25.93
C SER A 98 -11.34 11.97 -25.67
N ARG A 99 -10.31 11.29 -25.15
CA ARG A 99 -10.37 9.89 -24.69
C ARG A 99 -11.18 9.73 -23.39
N GLY A 100 -11.43 10.81 -22.66
CA GLY A 100 -12.19 10.82 -21.41
C GLY A 100 -13.66 11.16 -21.64
N ARG A 101 -14.55 10.60 -20.80
CA ARG A 101 -15.97 10.95 -20.72
C ARG A 101 -16.40 11.06 -19.27
N THR A 102 -17.02 12.19 -18.91
CA THR A 102 -17.61 12.38 -17.59
C THR A 102 -19.00 11.77 -17.56
N VAL A 103 -19.24 10.91 -16.57
CA VAL A 103 -20.52 10.23 -16.38
C VAL A 103 -21.05 10.52 -14.96
N ALA A 104 -22.37 10.62 -14.83
CA ALA A 104 -23.00 10.79 -13.53
C ALA A 104 -22.84 9.54 -12.66
N VAL A 105 -22.72 9.74 -11.36
CA VAL A 105 -22.76 8.68 -10.36
C VAL A 105 -24.16 8.67 -9.74
N PRO A 106 -24.97 7.63 -9.95
CA PRO A 106 -26.26 7.51 -9.27
C PRO A 106 -26.06 7.57 -7.75
N GLU A 107 -26.64 8.59 -7.11
CA GLU A 107 -26.58 8.79 -5.66
C GLU A 107 -25.14 8.77 -5.12
N GLY A 108 -24.18 9.34 -5.86
CA GLY A 108 -22.77 9.30 -5.46
C GLY A 108 -22.49 10.03 -4.15
N ASP A 109 -21.71 9.41 -3.26
CA ASP A 109 -21.46 9.93 -1.90
C ASP A 109 -20.19 10.77 -1.82
N ASN A 110 -19.11 10.34 -2.49
CA ASN A 110 -17.88 11.12 -2.65
C ASN A 110 -17.93 11.97 -3.92
N TYR A 111 -18.45 11.41 -5.02
CA TYR A 111 -18.48 12.06 -6.33
C TYR A 111 -19.88 12.03 -6.94
N LYS A 112 -20.37 13.18 -7.43
CA LYS A 112 -21.62 13.23 -8.21
C LYS A 112 -21.43 12.85 -9.68
N GLU A 113 -20.21 13.00 -10.18
CA GLU A 113 -19.80 12.62 -11.53
C GLU A 113 -18.32 12.20 -11.53
N ILE A 114 -17.96 11.32 -12.45
CA ILE A 114 -16.60 10.79 -12.60
C ILE A 114 -16.23 10.82 -14.08
N THR A 115 -15.09 11.40 -14.40
CA THR A 115 -14.41 11.23 -15.70
C THR A 115 -13.71 9.87 -15.77
N LEU A 116 -14.11 9.07 -16.76
CA LEU A 116 -13.58 7.73 -17.06
C LEU A 116 -13.05 7.65 -18.50
N HIS A 117 -12.19 6.67 -18.78
CA HIS A 117 -11.72 6.43 -20.14
C HIS A 117 -12.83 5.84 -21.03
N LYS A 118 -13.03 6.37 -22.24
CA LYS A 118 -14.08 5.96 -23.19
C LYS A 118 -13.97 4.52 -23.67
N VAL A 119 -12.78 3.90 -23.58
CA VAL A 119 -12.63 2.44 -23.80
C VAL A 119 -13.49 1.62 -22.84
N ILE A 120 -13.81 2.17 -21.65
CA ILE A 120 -14.67 1.51 -20.67
C ILE A 120 -16.13 1.89 -20.93
N VAL A 121 -16.41 3.20 -20.86
CA VAL A 121 -17.80 3.68 -20.83
C VAL A 121 -18.40 3.89 -22.22
N GLY A 122 -17.64 3.76 -23.30
CA GLY A 122 -18.07 4.09 -24.66
C GLY A 122 -18.06 5.58 -24.97
N GLY A 123 -18.30 5.90 -26.25
CA GLY A 123 -18.36 7.27 -26.76
C GLY A 123 -19.60 8.04 -26.31
N GLU A 124 -19.69 9.30 -26.71
CA GLU A 124 -20.83 10.17 -26.40
C GLU A 124 -22.13 9.67 -27.04
N PRO A 125 -23.21 9.44 -26.28
CA PRO A 125 -24.47 8.90 -26.82
C PRO A 125 -25.08 9.73 -27.96
N GLY A 126 -24.80 11.05 -28.00
CA GLY A 126 -25.26 11.97 -29.04
C GLY A 126 -24.36 12.06 -30.28
N ASP A 127 -23.19 11.41 -30.28
CA ASP A 127 -22.22 11.47 -31.39
C ASP A 127 -22.02 10.08 -32.01
N SER A 128 -22.64 9.89 -33.18
CA SER A 128 -22.55 8.62 -33.91
C SER A 128 -21.15 8.25 -34.40
N ASN A 129 -20.24 9.22 -34.58
CA ASN A 129 -18.87 8.93 -34.97
C ASN A 129 -18.05 8.52 -33.74
N ASP A 130 -18.24 9.21 -32.62
CA ASP A 130 -17.58 8.86 -31.36
C ASP A 130 -18.04 7.48 -30.86
N LEU A 131 -19.32 7.14 -31.00
CA LEU A 131 -19.83 5.79 -30.70
C LEU A 131 -19.23 4.70 -31.61
N LYS A 132 -18.93 5.03 -32.87
CA LYS A 132 -18.24 4.09 -33.77
C LYS A 132 -16.80 3.88 -33.34
N ASP A 133 -16.12 4.95 -32.92
CA ASP A 133 -14.74 4.90 -32.44
C ASP A 133 -14.64 4.20 -31.08
N TYR A 134 -15.64 4.39 -30.21
CA TYR A 134 -15.75 3.83 -28.87
C TYR A 134 -17.07 3.08 -28.68
N PRO A 135 -17.19 1.84 -29.20
CA PRO A 135 -18.42 1.05 -29.17
C PRO A 135 -18.82 0.53 -27.77
N GLY A 136 -18.07 0.89 -26.71
CA GLY A 136 -18.19 0.31 -25.37
C GLY A 136 -17.36 -0.97 -25.22
N CYS A 137 -17.49 -1.62 -24.06
CA CYS A 137 -16.74 -2.85 -23.77
C CYS A 137 -17.57 -3.88 -22.97
N ILE A 138 -17.03 -5.10 -22.92
CA ILE A 138 -17.28 -6.03 -21.82
C ILE A 138 -16.10 -5.91 -20.89
N LEU A 139 -16.36 -5.66 -19.60
CA LEU A 139 -15.30 -5.51 -18.61
C LEU A 139 -15.04 -6.85 -17.92
N ILE A 140 -13.89 -7.43 -18.20
CA ILE A 140 -13.40 -8.63 -17.50
C ILE A 140 -12.39 -8.18 -16.46
N ASN A 141 -12.80 -8.21 -15.20
CA ASN A 141 -11.97 -7.86 -14.06
C ASN A 141 -11.18 -9.09 -13.61
N VAL A 142 -9.85 -9.02 -13.62
CA VAL A 142 -8.98 -10.17 -13.28
C VAL A 142 -8.01 -9.81 -12.16
N PRO A 143 -8.50 -9.60 -10.93
CA PRO A 143 -7.62 -9.26 -9.81
C PRO A 143 -6.84 -10.48 -9.35
N LYS A 144 -5.59 -10.25 -8.97
CA LYS A 144 -4.84 -11.17 -8.11
C LYS A 144 -5.34 -10.99 -6.67
N MET A 145 -5.70 -12.07 -6.00
CA MET A 145 -6.17 -12.02 -4.62
C MET A 145 -5.02 -11.73 -3.64
N LYS A 146 -5.13 -10.65 -2.86
CA LYS A 146 -4.10 -10.22 -1.91
C LYS A 146 -4.71 -9.59 -0.65
N ILE A 147 -4.02 -9.68 0.49
CA ILE A 147 -4.31 -8.82 1.66
C ILE A 147 -3.73 -7.43 1.42
N HIS A 148 -4.54 -6.38 1.64
CA HIS A 148 -4.18 -5.01 1.25
C HIS A 148 -3.60 -4.19 2.42
N ALA A 149 -2.88 -3.10 2.10
CA ALA A 149 -2.16 -2.26 3.09
C ALA A 149 -2.97 -1.05 3.59
N GLN A 150 -4.18 -0.87 3.10
CA GLN A 150 -5.09 0.23 3.45
C GLN A 150 -6.56 -0.21 3.45
N ASP A 151 -6.80 -1.50 3.26
CA ASP A 151 -8.12 -2.11 3.07
C ASP A 151 -8.01 -3.60 3.36
N LEU A 152 -9.11 -4.35 3.41
CA LEU A 152 -9.06 -5.77 3.75
C LEU A 152 -8.40 -6.59 2.63
N LEU A 153 -8.97 -6.55 1.42
CA LEU A 153 -8.52 -7.33 0.28
C LEU A 153 -8.31 -6.46 -0.97
N THR A 154 -7.25 -6.75 -1.73
CA THR A 154 -7.25 -6.45 -3.16
C THR A 154 -7.95 -7.58 -3.88
N ASN A 155 -9.21 -7.35 -4.24
CA ASN A 155 -10.02 -8.30 -5.00
C ASN A 155 -10.94 -7.58 -6.00
N ALA A 156 -12.14 -8.09 -6.30
CA ALA A 156 -12.96 -7.57 -7.39
C ALA A 156 -13.38 -6.11 -7.17
N THR A 157 -13.94 -5.80 -5.99
CA THR A 157 -14.46 -4.47 -5.65
C THR A 157 -13.33 -3.47 -5.57
N LYS A 158 -12.24 -3.78 -4.86
CA LYS A 158 -11.08 -2.89 -4.73
C LYS A 158 -10.41 -2.60 -6.06
N ASN A 159 -10.19 -3.64 -6.88
CA ASN A 159 -9.48 -3.49 -8.16
C ASN A 159 -10.24 -2.58 -9.12
N LEU A 160 -11.57 -2.70 -9.20
CA LEU A 160 -12.39 -1.76 -9.97
C LEU A 160 -12.49 -0.39 -9.28
N GLY A 161 -12.74 -0.43 -7.97
CA GLY A 161 -13.03 0.71 -7.12
C GLY A 161 -11.90 1.74 -7.04
N ILE A 162 -10.67 1.37 -7.39
CA ILE A 162 -9.55 2.30 -7.53
C ILE A 162 -8.97 2.27 -8.96
N GLY A 163 -8.89 1.11 -9.60
CA GLY A 163 -8.23 0.95 -10.91
C GLY A 163 -8.88 1.71 -12.06
N LEU A 164 -10.18 2.02 -11.95
CA LEU A 164 -10.92 2.70 -13.03
C LEU A 164 -10.79 4.23 -13.04
N TYR A 165 -10.37 4.85 -11.92
CA TYR A 165 -10.08 6.28 -11.88
C TYR A 165 -8.79 6.60 -12.64
N PRO A 166 -8.79 7.42 -13.70
CA PRO A 166 -7.56 7.69 -14.45
C PRO A 166 -6.61 8.61 -13.66
N THR A 167 -5.39 8.16 -13.35
CA THR A 167 -4.42 8.97 -12.58
C THR A 167 -4.14 10.32 -13.25
N GLN A 168 -3.98 10.35 -14.58
CA GLN A 168 -3.71 11.54 -15.38
C GLN A 168 -5.00 12.14 -15.96
N ALA A 169 -6.05 12.28 -15.15
CA ALA A 169 -7.26 13.01 -15.52
C ALA A 169 -7.11 14.52 -15.19
N PRO A 170 -7.04 15.42 -16.18
CA PRO A 170 -6.88 16.85 -15.91
C PRO A 170 -8.15 17.48 -15.33
N CYS A 171 -8.02 18.45 -14.42
CA CYS A 171 -9.17 19.18 -13.85
C CYS A 171 -9.91 20.02 -14.91
N ASP A 172 -9.15 20.82 -15.68
CA ASP A 172 -9.66 21.66 -16.77
C ASP A 172 -8.78 21.48 -18.02
N PRO A 173 -9.33 21.05 -19.16
CA PRO A 173 -8.59 20.96 -20.42
C PRO A 173 -8.02 22.34 -20.81
N GLY A 174 -6.70 22.49 -20.83
CA GLY A 174 -6.02 23.68 -21.35
C GLY A 174 -5.68 24.79 -20.34
N SER A 175 -5.90 24.59 -19.03
CA SER A 175 -5.51 25.59 -18.00
C SER A 175 -3.99 25.73 -17.82
N GLY A 176 -3.18 24.77 -18.29
CA GLY A 176 -1.73 24.76 -18.12
C GLY A 176 -1.26 24.44 -16.69
N ASP A 177 -2.19 24.42 -15.72
CA ASP A 177 -1.91 24.08 -14.32
C ASP A 177 -1.83 22.56 -14.13
N MET A 178 -0.82 22.09 -13.38
CA MET A 178 -0.58 20.68 -13.03
C MET A 178 -1.60 20.15 -11.99
N LYS A 179 -2.89 20.23 -12.32
CA LYS A 179 -4.00 19.82 -11.45
C LYS A 179 -4.72 18.61 -12.01
N TRP A 180 -4.72 17.54 -11.21
CA TRP A 180 -5.29 16.25 -11.53
C TRP A 180 -6.56 16.01 -10.71
N LYS A 181 -7.61 15.46 -11.33
CA LYS A 181 -8.90 15.21 -10.65
C LYS A 181 -8.79 14.21 -9.52
N TYR A 182 -7.95 13.18 -9.72
CA TYR A 182 -7.85 12.03 -8.82
C TYR A 182 -6.44 11.80 -8.27
N ALA A 183 -5.44 12.53 -8.74
CA ALA A 183 -4.05 12.36 -8.33
C ALA A 183 -3.50 13.57 -7.56
N CYS A 184 -2.38 13.37 -6.87
CA CYS A 184 -1.66 14.47 -6.23
C CYS A 184 -1.12 15.45 -7.30
N PRO A 185 -1.08 16.76 -7.02
CA PRO A 185 -0.38 17.71 -7.89
C PRO A 185 1.09 17.30 -8.07
N SER A 186 1.48 17.03 -9.31
CA SER A 186 2.85 16.62 -9.67
C SER A 186 3.06 16.72 -11.18
N ARG A 187 4.33 16.85 -11.59
CA ARG A 187 4.75 16.73 -12.99
C ARG A 187 4.57 15.30 -13.52
N PHE A 188 4.65 14.33 -12.63
CA PHE A 188 4.56 12.90 -12.94
C PHE A 188 3.56 12.23 -12.00
N PRO A 189 2.25 12.55 -12.13
CA PRO A 189 1.24 12.03 -11.21
C PRO A 189 1.22 10.50 -11.25
N SER A 190 1.62 9.88 -10.14
CA SER A 190 1.64 8.43 -9.99
C SER A 190 0.64 7.94 -8.96
N PHE A 191 0.38 8.73 -7.92
CA PHE A 191 -0.56 8.41 -6.84
C PHE A 191 -1.94 8.95 -7.10
N LYS A 192 -2.96 8.11 -6.95
CA LYS A 192 -4.38 8.52 -6.90
C LYS A 192 -4.74 9.21 -5.57
N GLY A 193 -3.82 9.96 -4.96
CA GLY A 193 -3.97 10.59 -3.65
C GLY A 193 -5.01 11.72 -3.59
N GLY A 194 -5.62 12.09 -4.73
CA GLY A 194 -6.79 12.97 -4.76
C GLY A 194 -8.10 12.26 -4.42
N LEU A 195 -8.11 10.92 -4.39
CA LEU A 195 -9.26 10.14 -3.94
C LEU A 195 -9.35 10.10 -2.41
N PRO A 196 -10.55 10.14 -1.80
CA PRO A 196 -10.72 9.83 -0.39
C PRO A 196 -10.32 8.37 -0.10
N HIS A 197 -9.19 8.19 0.59
CA HIS A 197 -8.68 6.89 1.04
C HIS A 197 -9.08 6.53 2.47
N MET A 198 -9.75 7.46 3.16
CA MET A 198 -10.32 7.31 4.49
C MET A 198 -11.42 8.36 4.66
N PRO A 199 -12.32 8.24 5.65
CA PRO A 199 -13.40 9.21 5.84
C PRO A 199 -12.89 10.65 6.04
N TRP A 200 -11.84 10.87 6.83
CA TRP A 200 -11.32 12.21 7.09
C TRP A 200 -10.28 12.62 6.05
N VAL A 201 -10.65 13.59 5.21
CA VAL A 201 -9.74 14.22 4.24
C VAL A 201 -9.25 15.54 4.80
N VAL A 202 -7.94 15.70 4.92
CA VAL A 202 -7.32 16.92 5.44
C VAL A 202 -7.02 17.94 4.33
N LYS A 203 -7.22 19.22 4.64
CA LYS A 203 -6.83 20.31 3.74
C LYS A 203 -5.31 20.43 3.71
N MET A 204 -4.75 20.46 2.50
CA MET A 204 -3.32 20.66 2.28
C MET A 204 -3.01 22.10 1.89
N ASP A 205 -1.84 22.57 2.31
CA ASP A 205 -1.21 23.76 1.76
C ASP A 205 -0.39 23.35 0.52
N ASP A 206 -0.70 23.96 -0.62
CA ASP A 206 -0.07 23.63 -1.90
C ASP A 206 1.39 24.12 -1.97
N ASP A 207 1.77 25.14 -1.18
CA ASP A 207 3.13 25.69 -1.19
C ASP A 207 4.09 24.87 -0.33
N THR A 208 3.62 24.39 0.84
CA THR A 208 4.45 23.65 1.80
C THR A 208 4.30 22.14 1.72
N ASN A 209 3.26 21.63 1.04
CA ASN A 209 2.84 20.23 1.06
C ASN A 209 2.52 19.70 2.47
N LEU A 210 2.20 20.58 3.43
CA LEU A 210 1.82 20.21 4.79
C LEU A 210 0.31 20.38 5.03
N PRO A 211 -0.28 19.63 5.97
CA PRO A 211 -1.66 19.85 6.40
C PRO A 211 -1.89 21.24 7.01
N VAL A 212 -3.01 21.87 6.65
CA VAL A 212 -3.41 23.17 7.21
C VAL A 212 -4.07 22.97 8.57
N ARG A 213 -3.70 23.82 9.53
CA ARG A 213 -4.34 23.90 10.86
C ARG A 213 -5.15 25.17 11.04
N ASP A 214 -6.17 25.11 11.88
CA ASP A 214 -6.96 26.26 12.28
C ASP A 214 -6.28 27.10 13.38
N GLU A 215 -6.96 28.14 13.86
CA GLU A 215 -6.45 29.04 14.90
C GLU A 215 -6.22 28.35 16.26
N LYS A 216 -6.78 27.15 16.48
CA LYS A 216 -6.61 26.35 17.69
C LYS A 216 -5.45 25.36 17.56
N GLY A 217 -4.84 25.25 16.39
CA GLY A 217 -3.80 24.28 16.09
C GLY A 217 -4.33 22.90 15.69
N GLU A 218 -5.63 22.77 15.39
CA GLU A 218 -6.24 21.52 14.93
C GLU A 218 -6.22 21.43 13.41
N TYR A 219 -6.06 20.23 12.85
CA TYR A 219 -6.10 20.06 11.39
C TYR A 219 -7.48 20.34 10.81
N ILE A 220 -7.53 21.06 9.69
CA ILE A 220 -8.77 21.33 8.98
C ILE A 220 -9.13 20.09 8.16
N THR A 221 -10.08 19.30 8.65
CA THR A 221 -10.54 18.07 7.98
C THR A 221 -12.00 18.13 7.55
N THR A 222 -12.34 17.34 6.55
CA THR A 222 -13.71 17.15 6.05
C THR A 222 -14.02 15.66 6.05
N LYS A 223 -15.15 15.27 6.64
CA LYS A 223 -15.63 13.88 6.61
C LYS A 223 -16.30 13.59 5.27
N THR A 224 -15.89 12.49 4.66
CA THR A 224 -16.37 11.93 3.39
C THR A 224 -16.88 10.50 3.63
N ALA A 225 -17.38 9.83 2.59
CA ALA A 225 -17.67 8.39 2.66
C ALA A 225 -16.42 7.51 2.52
N GLY A 226 -15.23 8.12 2.50
CA GLY A 226 -13.94 7.44 2.57
C GLY A 226 -13.70 6.43 1.45
N MET A 227 -12.89 5.42 1.78
CA MET A 227 -12.51 4.37 0.84
C MET A 227 -13.70 3.57 0.30
N PRO A 228 -14.71 3.17 1.11
CA PRO A 228 -15.91 2.51 0.59
C PRO A 228 -16.69 3.35 -0.41
N GLY A 229 -16.90 4.65 -0.11
CA GLY A 229 -17.55 5.58 -1.01
C GLY A 229 -16.82 5.70 -2.35
N THR A 230 -15.50 5.83 -2.33
CA THR A 230 -14.66 5.93 -3.52
C THR A 230 -14.81 4.70 -4.41
N GLN A 231 -14.76 3.50 -3.82
CA GLN A 231 -14.89 2.25 -4.57
C GLN A 231 -16.28 2.06 -5.16
N VAL A 232 -17.32 2.31 -4.37
CA VAL A 232 -18.70 2.16 -4.78
C VAL A 232 -19.07 3.16 -5.89
N ASP A 233 -18.69 4.43 -5.75
CA ASP A 233 -19.09 5.48 -6.68
C ASP A 233 -18.65 5.17 -8.13
N VAL A 234 -17.41 4.70 -8.34
CA VAL A 234 -16.94 4.37 -9.69
C VAL A 234 -17.59 3.12 -10.26
N ILE A 235 -17.84 2.10 -9.43
CA ILE A 235 -18.53 0.90 -9.89
C ILE A 235 -19.98 1.23 -10.27
N ARG A 236 -20.67 2.06 -9.48
CA ARG A 236 -22.01 2.57 -9.79
C ARG A 236 -22.03 3.40 -11.06
N ALA A 237 -21.03 4.25 -11.28
CA ALA A 237 -20.88 5.03 -12.50
C ALA A 237 -20.81 4.11 -13.74
N VAL A 238 -20.02 3.05 -13.68
CA VAL A 238 -19.87 2.06 -14.77
C VAL A 238 -21.16 1.24 -14.97
N GLN A 239 -21.79 0.77 -13.89
CA GLN A 239 -23.06 0.05 -13.96
C GLN A 239 -24.16 0.90 -14.61
N ALA A 240 -24.21 2.20 -14.32
CA ALA A 240 -25.17 3.13 -14.92
C ALA A 240 -25.01 3.29 -16.44
N GLN A 241 -23.84 2.95 -16.99
CA GLN A 241 -23.59 2.92 -18.44
C GLN A 241 -23.98 1.57 -19.08
N ASN A 242 -24.57 0.63 -18.32
CA ASN A 242 -24.95 -0.71 -18.76
C ASN A 242 -23.77 -1.55 -19.27
N ILE A 243 -22.58 -1.36 -18.69
CA ILE A 243 -21.41 -2.18 -19.01
C ILE A 243 -21.54 -3.54 -18.33
N PHE A 244 -21.48 -4.60 -19.13
CA PHE A 244 -21.48 -5.97 -18.62
C PHE A 244 -20.12 -6.28 -17.97
N MET A 245 -20.15 -6.78 -16.74
CA MET A 245 -18.95 -7.08 -15.96
C MET A 245 -18.89 -8.55 -15.57
N VAL A 246 -17.70 -9.13 -15.67
CA VAL A 246 -17.36 -10.45 -15.14
C VAL A 246 -16.11 -10.31 -14.28
N HIS A 247 -16.08 -10.96 -13.12
CA HIS A 247 -14.95 -10.94 -12.21
C HIS A 247 -14.35 -12.34 -12.15
N VAL A 248 -13.05 -12.46 -12.42
CA VAL A 248 -12.29 -13.72 -12.40
C VAL A 248 -11.09 -13.55 -11.47
N ILE A 249 -11.15 -14.15 -10.30
CA ILE A 249 -10.16 -13.95 -9.25
C ILE A 249 -9.05 -15.00 -9.41
N ASP A 250 -7.82 -14.54 -9.53
CA ASP A 250 -6.64 -15.40 -9.40
C ASP A 250 -6.32 -15.58 -7.90
N GLY A 251 -6.77 -16.71 -7.36
CA GLY A 251 -6.46 -17.20 -6.01
C GLY A 251 -5.55 -18.42 -6.00
N ILE A 252 -4.77 -18.65 -7.08
CA ILE A 252 -3.87 -19.81 -7.18
C ILE A 252 -2.75 -19.67 -6.15
N ASP A 253 -2.06 -18.54 -6.22
CA ASP A 253 -1.04 -18.11 -5.24
C ASP A 253 -1.54 -16.82 -4.57
N MET A 254 -2.36 -16.93 -3.53
CA MET A 254 -2.83 -15.76 -2.78
C MET A 254 -1.64 -15.02 -2.17
N ILE A 255 -1.64 -13.69 -2.21
CA ILE A 255 -0.55 -12.89 -1.65
C ILE A 255 -0.89 -12.45 -0.22
N ASN A 256 -0.12 -12.91 0.75
CA ASN A 256 -0.23 -12.56 2.16
C ASN A 256 0.91 -11.63 2.60
N ILE A 257 0.77 -11.03 3.78
CA ILE A 257 1.72 -10.12 4.45
C ILE A 257 1.86 -8.79 3.72
N ASN A 258 2.33 -8.79 2.49
CA ASN A 258 2.49 -7.56 1.75
C ASN A 258 2.18 -7.75 0.28
N HIS A 259 1.37 -6.84 -0.26
CA HIS A 259 1.04 -6.80 -1.67
C HIS A 259 1.96 -5.87 -2.47
N GLU A 260 2.79 -5.09 -1.79
CA GLU A 260 3.81 -4.21 -2.35
C GLU A 260 5.05 -5.00 -2.75
N GLY A 261 5.72 -4.59 -3.83
CA GLY A 261 6.89 -5.27 -4.40
C GLY A 261 8.19 -5.14 -3.60
N ASN A 262 8.12 -4.97 -2.27
CA ASN A 262 9.27 -4.69 -1.41
C ASN A 262 9.99 -5.96 -0.89
N GLY A 263 9.61 -7.14 -1.38
CA GLY A 263 10.26 -8.41 -1.06
C GLY A 263 9.72 -9.13 0.18
N THR A 264 8.75 -8.56 0.89
CA THR A 264 8.10 -9.20 2.06
C THR A 264 6.82 -9.97 1.71
N SER A 265 6.39 -9.92 0.45
CA SER A 265 5.22 -10.66 -0.05
C SER A 265 5.38 -12.18 0.11
N VAL A 266 4.36 -12.82 0.68
CA VAL A 266 4.33 -14.28 0.82
C VAL A 266 3.27 -14.86 -0.11
N LYS A 267 3.67 -15.78 -0.99
CA LYS A 267 2.74 -16.52 -1.85
C LYS A 267 2.20 -17.74 -1.13
N ILE A 268 0.88 -17.86 -1.05
CA ILE A 268 0.17 -18.97 -0.41
C ILE A 268 -0.55 -19.77 -1.50
N PRO A 269 -0.15 -21.03 -1.77
CA PRO A 269 -0.66 -21.81 -2.88
C PRO A 269 -2.02 -22.45 -2.56
N GLU A 270 -3.06 -21.63 -2.41
CA GLU A 270 -4.42 -22.09 -2.11
C GLU A 270 -5.08 -22.78 -3.32
N GLY A 271 -4.64 -22.47 -4.54
CA GLY A 271 -4.99 -23.23 -5.74
C GLY A 271 -6.37 -22.93 -6.34
N TYR A 272 -6.96 -21.77 -6.06
CA TYR A 272 -8.32 -21.44 -6.52
C TYR A 272 -8.37 -20.47 -7.71
N VAL A 273 -9.40 -20.64 -8.53
CA VAL A 273 -9.86 -19.63 -9.48
C VAL A 273 -11.36 -19.45 -9.27
N TRP A 274 -11.77 -18.23 -8.95
CA TRP A 274 -13.19 -17.90 -8.71
C TRP A 274 -13.73 -17.05 -9.84
N ALA A 275 -15.01 -17.20 -10.17
CA ALA A 275 -15.67 -16.33 -11.13
C ALA A 275 -17.08 -15.95 -10.66
N SER A 276 -17.47 -14.70 -10.89
CA SER A 276 -18.79 -14.16 -10.53
C SER A 276 -19.16 -12.99 -11.42
N LEU A 277 -20.46 -12.76 -11.59
CA LEU A 277 -21.01 -11.52 -12.17
C LEU A 277 -21.21 -10.43 -11.10
N ASP A 278 -21.07 -10.79 -9.83
CA ASP A 278 -21.27 -9.92 -8.67
C ASP A 278 -19.95 -9.81 -7.89
N CYS A 279 -19.38 -8.61 -7.87
CA CYS A 279 -18.12 -8.30 -7.20
C CYS A 279 -18.22 -8.35 -5.66
N VAL A 280 -19.40 -8.06 -5.09
CA VAL A 280 -19.60 -8.09 -3.64
C VAL A 280 -19.66 -9.54 -3.17
N ALA A 281 -20.41 -10.39 -3.89
CA ALA A 281 -20.55 -11.80 -3.58
C ALA A 281 -19.20 -12.54 -3.57
N ILE A 282 -18.38 -12.33 -4.61
CA ILE A 282 -17.09 -13.02 -4.74
C ILE A 282 -16.05 -12.50 -3.75
N ASP A 283 -16.06 -11.20 -3.44
CA ASP A 283 -15.16 -10.65 -2.43
C ASP A 283 -15.50 -11.16 -1.03
N LEU A 284 -16.79 -11.24 -0.69
CA LEU A 284 -17.22 -11.79 0.59
C LEU A 284 -16.87 -13.29 0.71
N LEU A 285 -17.05 -14.08 -0.34
CA LEU A 285 -16.59 -15.48 -0.38
C LEU A 285 -15.09 -15.58 -0.11
N CYS A 286 -14.29 -14.76 -0.81
CA CYS A 286 -12.85 -14.72 -0.66
C CYS A 286 -12.42 -14.32 0.76
N ALA A 287 -13.04 -13.29 1.34
CA ALA A 287 -12.73 -12.86 2.71
C ALA A 287 -13.10 -13.92 3.75
N ARG A 288 -14.29 -14.52 3.62
CA ARG A 288 -14.73 -15.64 4.47
C ARG A 288 -13.77 -16.83 4.40
N TYR A 289 -13.19 -17.11 3.23
CA TYR A 289 -12.17 -18.15 3.10
C TYR A 289 -10.86 -17.79 3.83
N CYS A 290 -10.36 -16.56 3.65
CA CYS A 290 -9.13 -16.09 4.31
C CYS A 290 -9.23 -16.07 5.84
N PHE A 291 -10.38 -15.70 6.38
CA PHE A 291 -10.57 -15.52 7.83
C PHE A 291 -11.33 -16.69 8.44
N LYS A 292 -10.95 -17.90 8.04
CA LYS A 292 -11.52 -19.15 8.53
C LYS A 292 -10.45 -20.20 8.79
N THR A 293 -10.10 -20.35 10.06
CA THR A 293 -9.25 -21.46 10.53
C THR A 293 -9.96 -22.36 11.54
N VAL A 294 -11.23 -22.06 11.87
CA VAL A 294 -12.06 -22.82 12.81
C VAL A 294 -13.18 -23.57 12.03
N PRO A 295 -13.40 -24.87 12.31
CA PRO A 295 -14.47 -25.64 11.68
C PRO A 295 -15.84 -25.00 11.90
N MET A 296 -16.73 -25.02 10.88
CA MET A 296 -18.05 -24.36 10.92
C MET A 296 -18.86 -24.71 12.18
N ARG A 297 -18.87 -25.98 12.59
CA ARG A 297 -19.63 -26.41 13.78
C ARG A 297 -19.16 -25.71 15.05
N GLU A 298 -17.86 -25.59 15.24
CA GLU A 298 -17.28 -24.94 16.42
C GLU A 298 -17.43 -23.43 16.33
N ALA A 299 -17.16 -22.86 15.16
CA ALA A 299 -17.28 -21.45 14.87
C ALA A 299 -18.70 -20.91 15.12
N LEU A 300 -19.74 -21.64 14.71
CA LEU A 300 -21.14 -21.27 14.96
C LEU A 300 -21.47 -21.28 16.46
N LYS A 301 -20.97 -22.28 17.19
CA LYS A 301 -21.13 -22.34 18.65
C LYS A 301 -20.47 -21.13 19.31
N LEU A 302 -19.23 -20.81 18.94
CA LEU A 302 -18.49 -19.68 19.49
C LEU A 302 -19.16 -18.35 19.15
N LYS A 303 -19.69 -18.20 17.93
CA LYS A 303 -20.47 -17.03 17.54
C LYS A 303 -21.65 -16.81 18.47
N ASP A 304 -22.43 -17.85 18.75
CA ASP A 304 -23.58 -17.76 19.66
C ASP A 304 -23.16 -17.47 21.11
N GLU A 305 -22.07 -18.09 21.59
CA GLU A 305 -21.56 -17.90 22.95
C GLU A 305 -20.99 -16.49 23.20
N ASN A 306 -20.36 -15.89 22.18
CA ASN A 306 -19.70 -14.59 22.29
C ASN A 306 -20.52 -13.44 21.69
N GLY A 307 -21.65 -13.72 21.03
CA GLY A 307 -22.46 -12.71 20.35
C GLY A 307 -21.76 -12.07 19.14
N TRP A 308 -20.88 -12.80 18.45
CA TRP A 308 -20.15 -12.27 17.31
C TRP A 308 -21.06 -12.03 16.10
N PRO A 309 -20.79 -11.00 15.26
CA PRO A 309 -21.59 -10.74 14.07
C PRO A 309 -21.42 -11.83 12.99
N THR A 310 -20.35 -12.63 13.07
CA THR A 310 -20.02 -13.67 12.10
C THR A 310 -19.25 -14.81 12.77
N GLU A 311 -19.39 -16.02 12.23
CA GLU A 311 -18.64 -17.21 12.63
C GLU A 311 -17.31 -17.36 11.89
N PHE A 312 -17.04 -16.54 10.88
CA PHE A 312 -15.78 -16.59 10.15
C PHE A 312 -14.67 -15.92 10.96
N VAL A 313 -13.96 -16.73 11.74
CA VAL A 313 -12.88 -16.34 12.65
C VAL A 313 -11.59 -17.11 12.36
N HIS A 314 -10.46 -16.50 12.71
CA HIS A 314 -9.15 -17.14 12.61
C HIS A 314 -8.35 -17.08 13.92
N HIS A 315 -7.40 -18.01 14.06
CA HIS A 315 -6.44 -17.99 15.17
C HIS A 315 -5.47 -16.82 14.98
N VAL A 316 -5.30 -16.03 16.04
CA VAL A 316 -4.36 -14.91 16.12
C VAL A 316 -3.52 -15.00 17.41
N PRO A 317 -2.27 -14.52 17.38
CA PRO A 317 -1.47 -14.39 18.60
C PRO A 317 -2.02 -13.26 19.46
N VAL A 318 -2.12 -13.46 20.76
CA VAL A 318 -2.47 -12.43 21.73
C VAL A 318 -1.40 -12.35 22.81
N ALA A 319 -1.07 -11.14 23.21
CA ALA A 319 -0.17 -10.87 24.32
C ALA A 319 -0.89 -11.08 25.67
N ILE A 320 -0.24 -11.82 26.57
CA ILE A 320 -0.64 -12.07 27.96
C ILE A 320 0.51 -11.76 28.91
N ILE A 321 0.21 -11.48 30.18
CA ILE A 321 1.25 -11.23 31.19
C ILE A 321 1.72 -12.58 31.77
N ASP A 322 3.04 -12.83 31.68
CA ASP A 322 3.71 -13.93 32.37
C ASP A 322 4.83 -13.40 33.27
N GLY A 323 4.52 -13.24 34.55
CA GLY A 323 5.42 -12.64 35.53
C GLY A 323 5.78 -11.20 35.18
N LYS A 324 7.00 -10.98 34.69
CA LYS A 324 7.50 -9.66 34.23
C LYS A 324 7.52 -9.52 32.72
N ASN A 325 7.17 -10.58 32.00
CA ASN A 325 7.22 -10.65 30.55
C ASN A 325 5.82 -10.51 29.97
N ILE A 326 5.78 -10.22 28.68
CA ILE A 326 4.57 -10.26 27.88
C ILE A 326 4.70 -11.47 26.94
N ALA A 327 4.04 -12.58 27.24
CA ALA A 327 4.10 -13.81 26.46
C ALA A 327 3.00 -13.85 25.38
N THR A 328 3.16 -14.73 24.40
CA THR A 328 2.16 -14.98 23.36
C THR A 328 1.31 -16.20 23.69
N GLU A 329 0.00 -16.04 23.61
CA GLU A 329 -1.00 -17.12 23.57
C GLU A 329 -1.76 -17.08 22.24
N GLU A 330 -2.50 -18.13 21.92
CA GLU A 330 -3.39 -18.18 20.76
C GLU A 330 -4.83 -17.85 21.19
N ASP A 331 -5.51 -17.02 20.42
CA ASP A 331 -6.93 -16.70 20.60
C ASP A 331 -7.59 -16.49 19.23
N LEU A 332 -8.86 -16.10 19.20
CA LEU A 332 -9.63 -15.85 17.99
C LEU A 332 -9.94 -14.37 17.82
N ASP A 333 -9.84 -13.92 16.56
CA ASP A 333 -10.28 -12.61 16.09
C ASP A 333 -10.83 -12.74 14.65
N SER A 334 -11.40 -11.67 14.13
CA SER A 334 -11.75 -11.56 12.71
C SER A 334 -11.84 -10.10 12.28
N PRO A 335 -11.22 -9.70 11.16
CA PRO A 335 -11.47 -8.39 10.58
C PRO A 335 -12.91 -8.24 10.10
N LEU A 336 -13.63 -9.34 9.85
CA LEU A 336 -15.04 -9.31 9.46
C LEU A 336 -15.99 -8.85 10.58
N PHE A 337 -15.50 -8.70 11.81
CA PHE A 337 -16.25 -8.06 12.89
C PHE A 337 -16.43 -6.55 12.67
N ARG A 338 -15.55 -5.95 11.87
CA ARG A 338 -15.32 -4.50 11.82
C ARG A 338 -15.07 -3.99 10.40
N TYR A 339 -15.46 -4.77 9.39
CA TYR A 339 -15.30 -4.43 7.98
C TYR A 339 -16.66 -4.20 7.30
N ASN A 340 -16.95 -2.96 6.92
CA ASN A 340 -18.28 -2.53 6.50
C ASN A 340 -18.50 -2.49 4.98
N LEU A 341 -17.44 -2.58 4.15
CA LEU A 341 -17.54 -2.36 2.69
C LEU A 341 -18.64 -3.19 2.02
N TYR A 342 -18.80 -4.47 2.39
CA TYR A 342 -19.76 -5.36 1.71
C TYR A 342 -21.22 -4.95 1.97
N HIS A 343 -21.53 -4.59 3.22
CA HIS A 343 -22.85 -4.07 3.56
C HIS A 343 -23.10 -2.73 2.89
N TYR A 344 -22.11 -1.83 2.93
CA TYR A 344 -22.16 -0.53 2.29
C TYR A 344 -22.40 -0.63 0.76
N ALA A 345 -21.65 -1.51 0.07
CA ALA A 345 -21.77 -1.72 -1.37
C ALA A 345 -23.13 -2.34 -1.77
N GLU A 346 -23.64 -3.30 -0.99
CA GLU A 346 -24.98 -3.87 -1.21
C GLU A 346 -26.07 -2.82 -1.03
N ALA A 347 -25.99 -1.99 0.04
CA ALA A 347 -26.94 -0.92 0.29
C ALA A 347 -26.97 0.14 -0.84
N ARG A 348 -25.82 0.38 -1.47
CA ARG A 348 -25.68 1.28 -2.62
C ARG A 348 -26.01 0.61 -3.97
N GLY A 349 -26.42 -0.66 -3.96
CA GLY A 349 -26.87 -1.40 -5.15
C GLY A 349 -25.75 -1.85 -6.09
N VAL A 350 -24.51 -2.00 -5.60
CA VAL A 350 -23.38 -2.49 -6.39
C VAL A 350 -23.49 -4.00 -6.65
N GLY A 351 -23.92 -4.76 -5.66
CA GLY A 351 -24.00 -6.22 -5.70
C GLY A 351 -24.74 -6.75 -4.47
N GLN A 352 -24.61 -8.04 -4.20
CA GLN A 352 -25.28 -8.72 -3.10
C GLN A 352 -24.29 -9.58 -2.31
N GLN A 353 -24.54 -9.71 -1.00
CA GLN A 353 -23.74 -10.57 -0.13
C GLN A 353 -24.16 -12.05 -0.22
N LYS A 354 -25.36 -12.33 -0.74
CA LYS A 354 -25.85 -13.70 -0.90
C LYS A 354 -25.19 -14.36 -2.10
N TYR A 355 -24.62 -15.54 -1.88
CA TYR A 355 -24.04 -16.36 -2.93
C TYR A 355 -24.22 -17.85 -2.65
N TYR A 356 -23.97 -18.64 -3.68
CA TYR A 356 -23.69 -20.06 -3.55
C TYR A 356 -22.54 -20.43 -4.49
N VAL A 357 -21.73 -21.41 -4.10
CA VAL A 357 -20.60 -21.89 -4.90
C VAL A 357 -21.04 -23.10 -5.72
N VAL A 358 -20.66 -23.10 -7.00
CA VAL A 358 -20.67 -24.28 -7.87
C VAL A 358 -19.33 -24.32 -8.57
N GLY A 359 -18.69 -25.48 -8.56
CA GLY A 359 -17.41 -25.65 -9.22
C GLY A 359 -16.93 -27.08 -9.17
N TRP A 360 -15.65 -27.26 -9.46
CA TRP A 360 -15.02 -28.58 -9.53
C TRP A 360 -13.64 -28.51 -8.89
N ASP A 361 -13.39 -29.42 -7.95
CA ASP A 361 -12.04 -29.69 -7.43
C ASP A 361 -11.38 -30.71 -8.36
N ALA A 362 -10.42 -30.24 -9.16
CA ALA A 362 -9.70 -31.08 -10.11
C ALA A 362 -8.75 -32.09 -9.44
N LEU A 363 -8.36 -31.89 -8.18
CA LEU A 363 -7.47 -32.81 -7.47
C LEU A 363 -8.21 -34.02 -6.93
N THR A 364 -9.44 -33.81 -6.46
CA THR A 364 -10.25 -34.89 -5.89
C THR A 364 -11.39 -35.35 -6.78
N GLU A 365 -11.57 -34.72 -7.94
CA GLU A 365 -12.64 -35.00 -8.90
C GLU A 365 -14.02 -34.93 -8.23
N THR A 366 -14.23 -33.90 -7.39
CA THR A 366 -15.49 -33.69 -6.66
C THR A 366 -16.10 -32.31 -6.93
N PRO A 367 -17.43 -32.17 -6.88
CA PRO A 367 -18.08 -30.87 -6.98
C PRO A 367 -17.73 -29.97 -5.78
N LEU A 368 -17.42 -28.70 -6.06
CA LEU A 368 -17.38 -27.65 -5.05
C LEU A 368 -18.80 -27.16 -4.77
N ALA A 369 -19.05 -26.83 -3.51
CA ALA A 369 -20.32 -26.32 -3.02
C ALA A 369 -20.09 -25.31 -1.89
N SER A 370 -21.15 -24.63 -1.49
CA SER A 370 -21.15 -23.83 -0.25
C SER A 370 -22.34 -24.18 0.63
N LEU A 371 -22.15 -24.12 1.94
CA LEU A 371 -23.20 -24.26 2.94
C LEU A 371 -23.14 -23.04 3.87
N GLU A 372 -24.21 -22.24 3.91
CA GLU A 372 -24.28 -21.02 4.74
C GLU A 372 -23.08 -20.06 4.52
N GLY A 373 -22.55 -20.04 3.30
CA GLY A 373 -21.38 -19.23 2.93
C GLY A 373 -20.03 -19.92 3.15
N HIS A 374 -19.96 -21.05 3.86
CA HIS A 374 -18.74 -21.84 4.03
C HIS A 374 -18.43 -22.60 2.74
N LEU A 375 -17.18 -22.54 2.28
CA LEU A 375 -16.72 -23.29 1.11
C LEU A 375 -16.50 -24.76 1.47
N GLY A 376 -16.89 -25.67 0.60
CA GLY A 376 -16.60 -27.08 0.74
C GLY A 376 -16.67 -27.85 -0.56
N ARG A 377 -16.49 -29.15 -0.47
CA ARG A 377 -16.68 -30.10 -1.56
C ARG A 377 -17.68 -31.19 -1.17
N ILE A 378 -18.28 -31.83 -2.17
CA ILE A 378 -19.21 -32.93 -1.95
C ILE A 378 -18.51 -34.27 -2.21
N GLU A 379 -18.30 -35.04 -1.15
CA GLU A 379 -17.66 -36.35 -1.19
C GLU A 379 -18.57 -37.36 -0.48
N ASP A 380 -18.88 -38.51 -1.11
CA ASP A 380 -19.79 -39.52 -0.56
C ASP A 380 -21.13 -38.98 -0.04
N LYS A 381 -21.70 -38.00 -0.77
CA LYS A 381 -22.95 -37.27 -0.40
C LYS A 381 -22.85 -36.48 0.91
N LYS A 382 -21.64 -36.16 1.36
CA LYS A 382 -21.38 -35.32 2.53
C LYS A 382 -20.71 -34.03 2.09
N PHE A 383 -21.00 -32.96 2.81
CA PHE A 383 -20.26 -31.71 2.70
C PHE A 383 -18.98 -31.82 3.51
N LEU A 384 -17.84 -31.67 2.84
CA LEU A 384 -16.53 -31.56 3.47
C LEU A 384 -16.06 -30.12 3.34
N GLU A 385 -15.95 -29.47 4.47
CA GLU A 385 -15.53 -28.09 4.57
C GLU A 385 -14.06 -27.90 4.15
N LEU A 386 -13.81 -26.84 3.36
CA LEU A 386 -12.47 -26.42 2.97
C LEU A 386 -12.07 -25.18 3.78
N MET A 387 -10.89 -25.24 4.39
CA MET A 387 -10.37 -24.19 5.27
C MET A 387 -8.91 -23.90 4.94
N THR A 388 -8.47 -22.69 5.24
CA THR A 388 -7.05 -22.35 5.22
C THR A 388 -6.40 -22.68 6.57
N LYS A 389 -5.08 -22.82 6.55
CA LYS A 389 -4.24 -22.84 7.78
C LYS A 389 -3.38 -21.58 7.90
N THR A 390 -3.51 -20.67 6.94
CA THR A 390 -2.72 -19.45 6.88
C THR A 390 -3.38 -18.36 7.72
N MET A 391 -2.60 -17.72 8.57
CA MET A 391 -2.99 -16.46 9.21
C MET A 391 -2.78 -15.31 8.21
N TYR A 392 -3.87 -14.85 7.61
CA TYR A 392 -3.86 -13.74 6.66
C TYR A 392 -3.90 -12.39 7.39
N TYR A 393 -2.94 -11.51 7.08
CA TYR A 393 -2.88 -10.12 7.58
C TYR A 393 -1.86 -9.31 6.75
N ASN A 394 -1.88 -7.99 6.93
CA ASN A 394 -0.90 -7.05 6.43
C ASN A 394 -0.32 -6.22 7.60
N PRO A 395 1.02 -6.10 7.74
CA PRO A 395 1.68 -5.32 8.79
C PRO A 395 1.19 -3.88 8.94
N SER A 396 0.78 -3.23 7.86
CA SER A 396 0.27 -1.85 7.86
C SER A 396 -1.19 -1.73 8.32
N CYS A 397 -1.95 -2.83 8.24
CA CYS A 397 -3.35 -2.91 8.66
C CYS A 397 -3.55 -3.72 9.93
N MET A 398 -2.50 -4.08 10.68
CA MET A 398 -2.60 -5.01 11.80
C MET A 398 -3.63 -4.61 12.86
N LEU A 399 -3.85 -3.31 13.07
CA LEU A 399 -4.89 -2.81 13.98
C LEU A 399 -6.29 -3.27 13.58
N TRP A 400 -6.56 -3.43 12.28
CA TRP A 400 -7.84 -3.89 11.77
C TRP A 400 -7.83 -5.36 11.38
N ASP A 401 -6.73 -5.90 10.86
CA ASP A 401 -6.65 -7.32 10.49
C ASP A 401 -6.65 -8.22 11.74
N MET A 402 -5.94 -7.80 12.80
CA MET A 402 -5.72 -8.55 14.04
C MET A 402 -5.77 -7.63 15.27
N GLN A 403 -6.84 -6.84 15.40
CA GLN A 403 -7.03 -5.84 16.47
C GLN A 403 -6.70 -6.39 17.86
N LYS A 404 -7.18 -7.60 18.16
CA LYS A 404 -6.97 -8.22 19.47
C LYS A 404 -5.49 -8.42 19.80
N THR A 405 -4.67 -8.76 18.81
CA THR A 405 -3.20 -8.90 18.95
C THR A 405 -2.55 -7.61 19.43
N LEU A 406 -2.89 -6.48 18.81
CA LEU A 406 -2.29 -5.18 19.13
C LEU A 406 -2.81 -4.62 20.45
N LEU A 407 -4.13 -4.66 20.66
CA LEU A 407 -4.74 -4.09 21.85
C LEU A 407 -4.39 -4.89 23.12
N SER A 408 -4.27 -6.22 23.02
CA SER A 408 -3.83 -7.02 24.17
C SER A 408 -2.36 -6.77 24.54
N TYR A 409 -1.50 -6.44 23.55
CA TYR A 409 -0.12 -6.02 23.81
C TYR A 409 -0.08 -4.68 24.54
N ALA A 410 -0.84 -3.69 24.07
CA ALA A 410 -0.98 -2.40 24.74
C ALA A 410 -1.50 -2.57 26.17
N GLU A 411 -2.53 -3.38 26.37
CA GLU A 411 -3.07 -3.70 27.71
C GLU A 411 -2.07 -4.38 28.63
N ALA A 412 -1.36 -5.40 28.14
CA ALA A 412 -0.37 -6.12 28.94
C ALA A 412 0.76 -5.18 29.38
N HIS A 413 1.20 -4.31 28.46
CA HIS A 413 2.22 -3.30 28.75
C HIS A 413 1.74 -2.25 29.76
N ASP A 414 0.52 -1.73 29.61
CA ASP A 414 -0.09 -0.78 30.54
C ASP A 414 -0.17 -1.35 31.96
N LYS A 415 -0.59 -2.62 32.08
CA LYS A 415 -0.67 -3.33 33.37
C LYS A 415 0.69 -3.54 34.02
N LEU A 416 1.75 -3.78 33.23
CA LEU A 416 3.11 -4.03 33.75
C LEU A 416 3.87 -2.75 34.09
N THR A 417 3.67 -1.67 33.34
CA THR A 417 4.51 -0.47 33.41
C THR A 417 3.78 0.79 33.90
N GLY A 418 2.44 0.76 33.93
CA GLY A 418 1.61 1.92 34.25
C GLY A 418 1.48 2.95 33.11
N SER A 419 1.80 2.56 31.86
CA SER A 419 1.52 3.38 30.67
C SER A 419 0.02 3.48 30.36
N SER A 420 -0.31 4.20 29.29
CA SER A 420 -1.68 4.42 28.81
C SER A 420 -1.84 4.13 27.32
N LEU A 421 -1.09 3.17 26.78
CA LEU A 421 -1.04 2.85 25.36
C LEU A 421 -2.40 2.42 24.83
N LEU A 422 -3.15 1.59 25.56
CA LEU A 422 -4.48 1.19 25.13
C LEU A 422 -5.37 2.41 24.97
N LYS A 423 -5.32 3.33 25.94
CA LYS A 423 -6.08 4.58 25.88
C LYS A 423 -5.66 5.42 24.67
N GLU A 424 -4.37 5.50 24.36
CA GLU A 424 -3.87 6.22 23.18
C GLU A 424 -4.38 5.62 21.86
N PHE A 425 -4.44 4.29 21.74
CA PHE A 425 -5.07 3.63 20.59
C PHE A 425 -6.55 3.98 20.47
N MET A 426 -7.31 3.85 21.57
CA MET A 426 -8.75 4.13 21.55
C MET A 426 -9.05 5.61 21.28
N ASP A 427 -8.35 6.53 21.95
CA ASP A 427 -8.52 7.98 21.73
C ASP A 427 -8.17 8.39 20.28
N GLY A 428 -7.17 7.72 19.68
CA GLY A 428 -6.68 8.03 18.35
C GLY A 428 -7.56 7.51 17.21
N PHE A 429 -8.15 6.32 17.39
CA PHE A 429 -8.85 5.60 16.34
C PHE A 429 -10.34 5.34 16.60
N ASP A 430 -10.77 4.96 17.81
CA ASP A 430 -12.17 4.63 18.13
C ASP A 430 -13.02 5.91 18.13
N GLU A 431 -13.48 6.31 16.95
CA GLU A 431 -14.16 7.58 16.75
C GLU A 431 -15.55 7.60 17.37
N ASN A 432 -16.20 6.44 17.43
CA ASN A 432 -17.57 6.27 17.87
C ASN A 432 -17.68 5.87 19.37
N ASN A 433 -16.58 5.44 19.99
CA ASN A 433 -16.44 5.00 21.39
C ASN A 433 -17.22 3.72 21.74
N ASP A 434 -17.35 2.78 20.80
CA ASP A 434 -18.01 1.49 21.00
C ASP A 434 -17.02 0.38 21.45
N GLY A 435 -15.73 0.68 21.49
CA GLY A 435 -14.68 -0.26 21.89
C GLY A 435 -14.14 -1.12 20.75
N ILE A 436 -14.55 -0.89 19.51
CA ILE A 436 -14.09 -1.60 18.31
C ILE A 436 -13.63 -0.59 17.28
N ILE A 437 -12.33 -0.62 16.94
CA ILE A 437 -11.78 0.21 15.88
C ILE A 437 -12.11 -0.41 14.51
N ASP A 438 -13.00 0.22 13.75
CA ASP A 438 -13.42 -0.26 12.43
C ASP A 438 -12.51 0.20 11.26
N TYR A 439 -12.65 -0.41 10.08
CA TYR A 439 -11.83 -0.03 8.90
C TYR A 439 -12.11 1.38 8.37
N ASP A 440 -13.20 2.02 8.77
CA ASP A 440 -13.51 3.42 8.44
C ASP A 440 -12.90 4.38 9.50
N GLU A 441 -12.54 3.87 10.68
CA GLU A 441 -11.88 4.55 11.78
C GLU A 441 -10.34 4.55 11.64
N ASN A 442 -9.84 5.53 10.89
CA ASN A 442 -8.40 5.69 10.59
C ASN A 442 -7.76 6.91 11.27
N GLY A 443 -8.45 7.46 12.26
CA GLY A 443 -8.05 8.68 12.95
C GLY A 443 -8.46 9.96 12.22
N ARG A 444 -8.76 10.99 13.01
CA ARG A 444 -9.39 12.23 12.52
C ARG A 444 -8.43 13.22 11.85
N LYS A 445 -7.12 12.95 11.91
CA LYS A 445 -6.06 13.81 11.34
C LYS A 445 -5.86 13.59 9.84
N GLY A 446 -6.40 12.51 9.26
CA GLY A 446 -6.44 12.35 7.80
C GLY A 446 -5.13 11.94 7.14
N ILE A 447 -4.34 11.00 7.70
CA ILE A 447 -2.92 10.76 7.32
C ILE A 447 -2.68 10.46 5.83
N TRP A 448 -3.61 9.80 5.12
CA TRP A 448 -3.32 9.29 3.77
C TRP A 448 -3.11 10.41 2.74
N ILE A 449 -3.80 11.55 2.88
CA ILE A 449 -3.65 12.68 1.97
C ILE A 449 -2.24 13.30 2.06
N PRO A 450 -1.73 13.73 3.23
CA PRO A 450 -0.37 14.23 3.34
C PRO A 450 0.65 13.15 2.99
N PHE A 451 0.41 11.89 3.37
CA PHE A 451 1.29 10.78 2.99
C PHE A 451 1.45 10.68 1.46
N PHE A 452 0.35 10.66 0.70
CA PHE A 452 0.43 10.61 -0.77
C PHE A 452 1.01 11.87 -1.39
N ARG A 453 0.76 13.06 -0.82
CA ARG A 453 1.38 14.31 -1.28
C ARG A 453 2.89 14.29 -1.11
N MET A 454 3.36 13.89 0.07
CA MET A 454 4.79 13.79 0.35
C MET A 454 5.45 12.69 -0.48
N MET A 455 4.80 11.54 -0.66
CA MET A 455 5.28 10.50 -1.58
C MET A 455 5.37 11.01 -3.02
N SER A 456 4.38 11.77 -3.49
CA SER A 456 4.42 12.39 -4.82
C SER A 456 5.62 13.35 -4.96
N HIS A 457 5.87 14.17 -3.93
CA HIS A 457 7.02 15.07 -3.91
C HIS A 457 8.36 14.31 -3.89
N TYR A 458 8.44 13.21 -3.15
CA TYR A 458 9.59 12.30 -3.18
C TYR A 458 9.92 11.81 -4.60
N PHE A 459 8.93 11.40 -5.38
CA PHE A 459 9.17 11.00 -6.77
C PHE A 459 9.64 12.17 -7.65
N ASP A 460 9.12 13.37 -7.42
CA ASP A 460 9.60 14.57 -8.12
C ASP A 460 11.08 14.86 -7.80
N ILE A 461 11.51 14.70 -6.53
CA ILE A 461 12.92 14.82 -6.12
C ILE A 461 13.77 13.78 -6.88
N MET A 462 13.39 12.50 -6.85
CA MET A 462 14.14 11.44 -7.52
C MET A 462 14.27 11.66 -9.03
N ALA A 463 13.23 12.19 -9.67
CA ALA A 463 13.15 12.35 -11.11
C ALA A 463 13.86 13.60 -11.62
N THR A 464 13.94 14.67 -10.82
CA THR A 464 14.34 16.00 -11.31
C THR A 464 15.61 16.57 -10.70
N GLU A 465 16.07 16.06 -9.55
CA GLU A 465 17.20 16.64 -8.85
C GLU A 465 18.51 15.85 -9.03
N GLU A 466 19.64 16.56 -8.99
CA GLU A 466 20.96 15.93 -8.93
C GLU A 466 21.12 15.20 -7.60
N TYR A 467 21.59 13.95 -7.61
CA TYR A 467 21.58 13.05 -6.44
C TYR A 467 20.19 12.82 -5.82
N GLY A 468 19.12 13.02 -6.59
CA GLY A 468 17.73 12.89 -6.13
C GLY A 468 17.36 11.52 -5.54
N GLN A 469 18.09 10.44 -5.84
CA GLN A 469 17.87 9.13 -5.20
C GLN A 469 18.27 9.17 -3.72
N LEU A 470 19.40 9.80 -3.40
CA LEU A 470 19.88 9.94 -2.01
C LEU A 470 19.01 10.93 -1.24
N ARG A 471 18.75 12.11 -1.82
CA ARG A 471 17.92 13.13 -1.18
C ARG A 471 16.47 12.67 -1.01
N GLY A 472 15.92 12.01 -2.03
CA GLY A 472 14.58 11.43 -1.96
C GLY A 472 14.45 10.40 -0.85
N ASN A 473 15.41 9.48 -0.72
CA ASN A 473 15.38 8.49 0.37
C ASN A 473 15.57 9.12 1.76
N PHE A 474 16.40 10.16 1.89
CA PHE A 474 16.49 10.93 3.13
C PHE A 474 15.15 11.59 3.47
N TYR A 475 14.53 12.25 2.49
CA TYR A 475 13.24 12.95 2.61
C TYR A 475 12.12 12.00 3.06
N THR A 476 12.00 10.82 2.47
CA THR A 476 10.94 9.86 2.86
C THR A 476 11.07 9.43 4.31
N ILE A 477 12.29 9.19 4.79
CA ILE A 477 12.50 8.77 6.18
C ILE A 477 12.22 9.94 7.13
N ALA A 478 12.79 11.11 6.86
CA ALA A 478 12.66 12.28 7.73
C ALA A 478 11.23 12.83 7.75
N GLU A 479 10.69 13.20 6.58
CA GLU A 479 9.45 13.98 6.45
C GLU A 479 8.18 13.11 6.47
N ILE A 480 8.25 11.83 6.10
CA ILE A 480 7.08 10.95 6.06
C ILE A 480 7.02 10.04 7.29
N SER A 481 8.15 9.40 7.64
CA SER A 481 8.16 8.33 8.65
C SER A 481 8.48 8.81 10.06
N LEU A 482 9.19 9.93 10.24
CA LEU A 482 9.71 10.37 11.53
C LEU A 482 9.09 11.68 12.03
N LYS A 483 9.41 12.81 11.41
CA LYS A 483 8.98 14.15 11.85
C LYS A 483 7.48 14.27 12.14
N PRO A 484 6.55 13.74 11.32
CA PRO A 484 5.12 13.91 11.55
C PRO A 484 4.55 12.96 12.62
N THR A 485 5.38 12.16 13.28
CA THR A 485 4.92 11.26 14.36
C THR A 485 5.00 11.91 15.74
N ASN A 486 5.66 13.08 15.85
CA ASN A 486 5.82 13.81 17.10
C ASN A 486 5.92 15.32 16.85
N LYS A 487 5.02 16.10 17.45
CA LYS A 487 5.01 17.56 17.33
C LYS A 487 6.31 18.25 17.78
N ASN A 488 7.15 17.61 18.58
CA ASN A 488 8.41 18.21 19.04
C ASN A 488 9.57 18.00 18.05
N TRP A 489 9.35 17.30 16.93
CA TRP A 489 10.41 16.97 15.96
C TRP A 489 10.35 17.79 14.67
N ASN A 490 9.50 18.81 14.62
CA ASN A 490 9.45 19.73 13.51
C ASN A 490 9.02 21.11 14.01
N PRO A 491 9.48 22.20 13.36
CA PRO A 491 9.25 23.57 13.85
C PRO A 491 7.78 23.98 13.78
N GLY A 492 7.00 23.34 12.92
CA GLY A 492 5.56 23.58 12.81
C GLY A 492 4.76 22.94 13.93
N GLY A 493 5.26 21.93 14.64
CA GLY A 493 4.44 21.18 15.59
C GLY A 493 3.43 20.24 14.94
N HIS A 494 3.73 19.73 13.75
CA HIS A 494 2.94 18.74 13.02
C HIS A 494 3.13 17.33 13.60
N ASP A 495 2.06 16.57 13.67
CA ASP A 495 1.95 15.25 14.31
C ASP A 495 0.84 14.39 13.67
N PHE A 496 0.53 14.63 12.39
CA PHE A 496 -0.56 13.98 11.67
C PHE A 496 -0.35 12.47 11.44
N ALA A 497 0.83 11.93 11.76
CA ALA A 497 1.15 10.51 11.69
C ALA A 497 1.32 9.85 13.07
N GLN A 498 1.03 10.56 14.16
CA GLN A 498 1.24 10.07 15.52
C GLN A 498 0.47 8.77 15.82
N GLU A 499 -0.81 8.69 15.45
CA GLU A 499 -1.67 7.54 15.71
C GLU A 499 -1.17 6.30 14.95
N HIS A 500 -0.80 6.47 13.68
CA HIS A 500 -0.19 5.38 12.89
C HIS A 500 1.19 4.97 13.40
N ALA A 501 1.92 5.87 14.05
CA ALA A 501 3.17 5.51 14.69
C ALA A 501 2.97 4.48 15.81
N LEU A 502 1.82 4.48 16.50
CA LEU A 502 1.43 3.45 17.46
C LEU A 502 1.30 2.09 16.77
N VAL A 503 0.55 2.04 15.66
CA VAL A 503 0.35 0.80 14.88
C VAL A 503 1.70 0.25 14.41
N TRP A 504 2.57 1.09 13.82
CA TRP A 504 3.88 0.65 13.35
C TRP A 504 4.78 0.13 14.48
N THR A 505 4.75 0.77 15.66
CA THR A 505 5.53 0.32 16.81
C THR A 505 5.01 -1.02 17.34
N ALA A 506 3.70 -1.21 17.42
CA ALA A 506 3.11 -2.48 17.86
C ALA A 506 3.34 -3.61 16.86
N THR A 507 3.25 -3.32 15.56
CA THR A 507 3.62 -4.25 14.48
C THR A 507 5.09 -4.67 14.60
N LEU A 508 6.02 -3.73 14.82
CA LEU A 508 7.42 -4.07 15.04
C LEU A 508 7.61 -4.92 16.30
N ALA A 509 6.92 -4.60 17.40
CA ALA A 509 6.96 -5.41 18.62
C ALA A 509 6.49 -6.86 18.38
N PHE A 510 5.48 -7.05 17.51
CA PHE A 510 5.05 -8.37 17.09
C PHE A 510 6.15 -9.10 16.30
N GLU A 511 6.80 -8.43 15.35
CA GLU A 511 7.89 -9.03 14.59
C GLU A 511 9.04 -9.46 15.50
N MET A 512 9.46 -8.56 16.39
CA MET A 512 10.48 -8.79 17.41
C MET A 512 10.14 -9.98 18.31
N SER A 513 8.87 -10.14 18.69
CA SER A 513 8.45 -11.26 19.54
C SER A 513 8.77 -12.62 18.92
N ARG A 514 8.93 -12.71 17.60
CA ARG A 514 9.20 -13.96 16.87
C ARG A 514 10.68 -14.18 16.55
N GLU A 515 11.53 -13.22 16.87
CA GLU A 515 12.98 -13.31 16.67
C GLU A 515 13.66 -14.07 17.82
N GLU A 516 14.98 -14.26 17.75
CA GLU A 516 15.75 -14.91 18.81
C GLU A 516 15.70 -14.13 20.13
N GLY A 517 15.73 -12.79 20.04
CA GLY A 517 15.55 -11.86 21.16
C GLY A 517 16.69 -11.81 22.18
N GLY A 518 16.39 -11.23 23.34
CA GLY A 518 17.36 -10.93 24.38
C GLY A 518 16.75 -10.24 25.61
N GLU A 519 17.58 -9.52 26.36
CA GLU A 519 17.13 -8.70 27.50
C GLU A 519 16.54 -7.38 27.02
N ASP A 520 15.50 -6.90 27.71
CA ASP A 520 14.96 -5.57 27.51
C ASP A 520 15.76 -4.54 28.35
N PRO A 521 16.43 -3.56 27.72
CA PRO A 521 17.26 -2.60 28.43
C PRO A 521 16.46 -1.48 29.11
N PHE A 522 15.15 -1.35 28.82
CA PHE A 522 14.29 -0.30 29.33
C PHE A 522 13.39 -0.78 30.48
N VAL A 523 13.05 -2.07 30.52
CA VAL A 523 12.25 -2.66 31.60
C VAL A 523 13.04 -3.75 32.35
N PRO A 524 13.56 -3.47 33.57
CA PRO A 524 14.45 -4.39 34.27
C PRO A 524 13.88 -5.80 34.52
N GLY A 525 14.55 -6.80 33.95
CA GLY A 525 14.22 -8.21 34.08
C GLY A 525 13.14 -8.70 33.12
N MET A 526 12.69 -7.86 32.18
CA MET A 526 11.92 -8.28 31.02
C MET A 526 12.88 -8.84 29.95
N ILE A 527 12.43 -9.86 29.25
CA ILE A 527 13.09 -10.41 28.06
C ILE A 527 12.14 -10.32 26.87
N TRP A 528 12.65 -10.53 25.66
CA TRP A 528 11.86 -10.56 24.43
C TRP A 528 12.39 -11.62 23.47
N GLY A 529 11.63 -11.91 22.41
CA GLY A 529 11.88 -12.95 21.41
C GLY A 529 11.23 -14.29 21.77
N LYS A 530 11.20 -15.21 20.80
CA LYS A 530 10.68 -16.59 20.93
C LYS A 530 9.28 -16.68 21.56
N GLY A 531 8.39 -15.80 21.14
CA GLY A 531 7.02 -15.67 21.64
C GLY A 531 6.87 -14.68 22.79
N ILE A 532 7.93 -13.97 23.20
CA ILE A 532 7.88 -12.93 24.24
C ILE A 532 8.02 -11.55 23.60
N TRP A 533 7.07 -10.67 23.87
CA TRP A 533 7.00 -9.32 23.33
C TRP A 533 7.94 -8.37 24.09
N PRO A 534 8.57 -7.40 23.40
CA PRO A 534 9.41 -6.40 24.04
C PRO A 534 8.59 -5.35 24.80
N SER A 535 9.24 -4.53 25.63
CA SER A 535 8.63 -3.29 26.10
C SER A 535 8.36 -2.33 24.95
N TRP A 536 7.41 -1.41 25.14
CA TRP A 536 7.11 -0.38 24.15
C TRP A 536 8.31 0.53 23.89
N GLN A 537 9.11 0.80 24.93
CA GLN A 537 10.31 1.62 24.85
C GLN A 537 11.37 0.95 23.97
N LEU A 538 11.59 -0.35 24.11
CA LEU A 538 12.51 -1.08 23.26
C LEU A 538 12.05 -1.09 21.80
N ALA A 539 10.77 -1.40 21.55
CA ALA A 539 10.22 -1.37 20.20
C ALA A 539 10.35 0.02 19.55
N THR A 540 10.05 1.08 20.30
CA THR A 540 10.22 2.47 19.85
C THR A 540 11.68 2.82 19.58
N HIS A 541 12.59 2.39 20.45
CA HIS A 541 14.03 2.60 20.26
C HIS A 541 14.52 1.95 18.98
N ILE A 542 14.19 0.67 18.75
CA ILE A 542 14.60 -0.08 17.56
C ILE A 542 14.02 0.52 16.29
N LYS A 543 12.74 0.94 16.29
CA LYS A 543 12.11 1.64 15.16
C LYS A 543 12.90 2.89 14.77
N LEU A 544 13.28 3.70 15.75
CA LEU A 544 14.00 4.95 15.52
C LEU A 544 15.44 4.71 15.08
N THR A 545 16.18 3.82 15.72
CA THR A 545 17.56 3.49 15.29
C THR A 545 17.59 2.80 13.92
N ASN A 546 16.59 1.97 13.58
CA ASN A 546 16.44 1.43 12.22
C ASN A 546 16.20 2.54 11.18
N SER A 547 15.49 3.60 11.53
CA SER A 547 15.27 4.72 10.59
C SER A 547 16.52 5.61 10.46
N ILE A 548 17.16 5.92 11.60
CA ILE A 548 18.33 6.83 11.66
C ILE A 548 19.58 6.15 11.08
N TYR A 549 19.81 4.89 11.43
CA TYR A 549 21.06 4.17 11.13
C TYR A 549 20.84 2.86 10.36
N GLY A 550 19.61 2.34 10.32
CA GLY A 550 19.35 1.05 9.67
C GLY A 550 19.93 -0.15 10.41
N SER A 551 20.30 0.04 11.68
CA SER A 551 21.10 -0.90 12.45
C SER A 551 21.05 -0.56 13.93
N GLN A 552 21.23 -1.58 14.77
CA GLN A 552 21.47 -1.44 16.21
C GLN A 552 22.97 -1.39 16.57
N SER A 553 23.85 -1.65 15.59
CA SER A 553 25.30 -1.69 15.76
C SER A 553 26.02 -0.71 14.82
N PRO A 554 27.09 -0.02 15.26
CA PRO A 554 27.92 0.82 14.41
C PRO A 554 28.54 0.08 13.21
N GLU A 555 28.74 -1.23 13.32
CA GLU A 555 29.41 -2.05 12.29
C GLU A 555 28.52 -2.36 11.09
N THR A 556 27.19 -2.23 11.24
CA THR A 556 26.20 -2.67 10.25
C THR A 556 25.24 -1.55 9.82
N ILE A 557 25.61 -0.28 10.05
CA ILE A 557 24.85 0.88 9.57
C ILE A 557 24.59 0.76 8.07
N ASN A 558 23.34 0.90 7.67
CA ASN A 558 22.91 0.67 6.29
C ASN A 558 22.90 1.98 5.49
N PHE A 559 23.05 1.87 4.16
CA PHE A 559 23.02 3.01 3.25
C PHE A 559 21.63 3.63 3.04
N GLN A 560 20.58 2.90 3.39
CA GLN A 560 19.20 3.34 3.19
C GLN A 560 18.63 4.09 4.39
N SER A 561 19.45 4.38 5.41
CA SER A 561 19.08 5.15 6.60
C SER A 561 19.36 6.65 6.42
N LEU A 562 18.87 7.50 7.33
CA LEU A 562 19.21 8.93 7.33
C LEU A 562 20.72 9.16 7.36
N TYR A 563 21.43 8.45 8.23
CA TYR A 563 22.88 8.55 8.33
C TYR A 563 23.55 8.05 7.04
N GLY A 564 23.15 6.88 6.55
CA GLY A 564 23.75 6.27 5.38
C GLY A 564 23.57 7.10 4.11
N THR A 565 22.41 7.73 3.91
CA THR A 565 22.14 8.62 2.78
C THR A 565 22.93 9.92 2.87
N ALA A 566 22.96 10.58 4.04
CA ALA A 566 23.75 11.79 4.25
C ALA A 566 25.27 11.54 4.08
N PHE A 567 25.78 10.43 4.63
CA PHE A 567 27.17 10.02 4.45
C PHE A 567 27.53 9.84 2.96
N GLN A 568 26.72 9.08 2.23
CA GLN A 568 26.97 8.84 0.80
C GLN A 568 26.97 10.15 0.01
N TYR A 569 26.02 11.04 0.28
CA TYR A 569 25.95 12.32 -0.40
C TYR A 569 27.18 13.18 -0.12
N ALA A 570 27.58 13.31 1.15
CA ALA A 570 28.75 14.09 1.55
C ALA A 570 30.04 13.56 0.90
N ASP A 571 30.25 12.24 0.91
CA ASP A 571 31.45 11.65 0.31
C ASP A 571 31.47 11.82 -1.22
N LYS A 572 30.35 11.58 -1.90
CA LYS A 572 30.26 11.64 -3.37
C LYS A 572 30.41 13.05 -3.91
N THR A 573 29.81 14.04 -3.26
CA THR A 573 29.77 15.42 -3.76
C THR A 573 30.97 16.24 -3.33
N ARG A 574 31.53 15.98 -2.12
CA ARG A 574 32.56 16.84 -1.52
C ARG A 574 33.91 16.16 -1.35
N ASN A 575 33.97 14.83 -1.37
CA ASN A 575 35.19 14.07 -1.17
C ASN A 575 35.55 13.17 -2.37
N GLY A 576 34.91 13.41 -3.53
CA GLY A 576 35.16 12.66 -4.77
C GLY A 576 34.85 11.16 -4.70
N GLY A 577 34.03 10.74 -3.74
CA GLY A 577 33.70 9.34 -3.52
C GLY A 577 34.85 8.52 -2.93
N ALA A 578 35.77 9.12 -2.17
CA ALA A 578 36.96 8.42 -1.69
C ALA A 578 36.65 7.22 -0.78
N TYR A 579 35.55 7.26 -0.02
CA TYR A 579 35.10 6.12 0.78
C TYR A 579 34.14 5.21 0.02
N THR A 580 33.15 5.78 -0.66
CA THR A 580 32.13 5.05 -1.42
C THR A 580 32.68 4.40 -2.69
N GLY A 581 33.87 4.78 -3.14
CA GLY A 581 34.54 4.26 -4.34
C GLY A 581 33.97 4.77 -5.66
N SER A 582 32.92 5.59 -5.65
CA SER A 582 32.28 6.14 -6.85
C SER A 582 31.50 7.40 -6.51
N THR A 583 31.48 8.36 -7.42
CA THR A 583 30.57 9.52 -7.37
C THR A 583 29.16 9.18 -7.87
N ASN A 584 28.94 7.98 -8.44
CA ASN A 584 27.61 7.56 -8.85
C ASN A 584 26.72 7.31 -7.60
N GLN A 585 25.57 7.98 -7.54
CA GLN A 585 24.61 7.88 -6.43
C GLN A 585 24.06 6.46 -6.19
N LEU A 586 24.05 5.61 -7.22
CA LEU A 586 23.54 4.24 -7.15
C LEU A 586 24.62 3.19 -6.80
N VAL A 587 25.88 3.60 -6.67
CA VAL A 587 27.01 2.67 -6.48
C VAL A 587 27.83 3.11 -5.28
N SER A 588 27.89 2.28 -4.25
CA SER A 588 28.71 2.51 -3.06
C SER A 588 29.38 1.20 -2.63
N ASP A 589 30.67 1.27 -2.25
CA ASP A 589 31.37 0.16 -1.59
C ASP A 589 30.65 -0.18 -0.27
N PRO A 590 30.16 -1.43 -0.07
CA PRO A 590 29.53 -1.87 1.17
C PRO A 590 30.37 -1.64 2.44
N ALA A 591 31.70 -1.58 2.33
CA ALA A 591 32.58 -1.34 3.47
C ALA A 591 32.81 0.16 3.77
N SER A 592 32.26 1.08 2.98
CA SER A 592 32.60 2.51 3.01
C SER A 592 32.34 3.20 4.36
N ILE A 593 31.17 2.99 4.99
CA ILE A 593 30.87 3.56 6.31
C ILE A 593 31.84 3.04 7.37
N LYS A 594 32.13 1.73 7.36
CA LYS A 594 33.07 1.12 8.30
C LYS A 594 34.49 1.67 8.13
N ASN A 595 34.94 1.80 6.88
CA ASN A 595 36.25 2.37 6.56
C ASN A 595 36.32 3.85 6.98
N TYR A 596 35.24 4.59 6.77
CA TYR A 596 35.12 5.98 7.23
C TYR A 596 35.22 6.08 8.76
N PHE A 597 34.46 5.27 9.49
CA PHE A 597 34.49 5.27 10.96
C PHE A 597 35.89 4.96 11.48
N LYS A 598 36.52 3.92 10.92
CA LYS A 598 37.90 3.57 11.26
C LYS A 598 38.84 4.76 11.05
N ALA A 599 38.78 5.44 9.90
CA ALA A 599 39.63 6.58 9.61
C ALA A 599 39.42 7.74 10.60
N VAL A 600 38.17 8.08 10.91
CA VAL A 600 37.85 9.16 11.87
C VAL A 600 38.31 8.79 13.29
N TYR A 601 38.10 7.56 13.73
CA TYR A 601 38.60 7.10 15.04
C TYR A 601 40.13 7.03 15.10
N GLU A 602 40.80 6.86 13.96
CA GLU A 602 42.27 6.93 13.82
C GLU A 602 42.79 8.37 13.66
N GLY A 603 41.90 9.38 13.65
CA GLY A 603 42.24 10.80 13.66
C GLY A 603 42.13 11.52 12.32
N ALA A 604 41.48 10.94 11.31
CA ALA A 604 41.12 11.65 10.09
C ALA A 604 40.04 12.70 10.35
N ASP A 605 40.07 13.79 9.58
CA ASP A 605 39.04 14.82 9.64
C ASP A 605 37.67 14.24 9.20
N PRO A 606 36.58 14.50 9.93
CA PRO A 606 35.24 14.09 9.51
C PRO A 606 34.83 14.74 8.18
N LEU A 607 34.01 14.03 7.41
CA LEU A 607 33.35 14.60 6.23
C LEU A 607 32.51 15.83 6.62
N GLY A 608 32.35 16.77 5.70
CA GLY A 608 31.66 18.05 5.92
C GLY A 608 30.13 17.96 6.02
N PHE A 609 29.60 17.15 6.94
CA PHE A 609 28.18 17.08 7.24
C PHE A 609 27.89 16.88 8.74
N THR A 610 26.67 17.17 9.16
CA THR A 610 26.16 16.91 10.51
C THR A 610 24.71 16.44 10.42
N LEU A 611 24.44 15.24 10.91
CA LEU A 611 23.09 14.71 11.10
C LEU A 611 22.61 15.05 12.52
N TYR A 612 21.46 15.69 12.62
CA TYR A 612 20.85 16.03 13.89
C TYR A 612 19.79 15.01 14.28
N VAL A 613 19.87 14.49 15.50
CA VAL A 613 18.97 13.46 16.03
C VAL A 613 18.43 13.86 17.41
N PRO A 614 17.31 13.27 17.87
CA PRO A 614 16.83 13.49 19.24
C PRO A 614 17.85 13.02 20.29
N ALA A 615 17.73 13.57 21.50
CA ALA A 615 18.52 13.14 22.66
C ALA A 615 18.45 11.61 22.87
N GLY A 616 19.59 10.99 23.17
CA GLY A 616 19.72 9.55 23.38
C GLY A 616 19.97 8.72 22.10
N TYR A 617 20.02 9.34 20.92
CA TYR A 617 20.25 8.66 19.64
C TYR A 617 21.61 8.97 19.00
N GLY A 618 22.51 9.70 19.65
CA GLY A 618 23.84 10.06 19.13
C GLY A 618 24.89 8.95 19.21
N SER A 619 24.52 7.79 19.76
CA SER A 619 25.41 6.63 19.91
C SER A 619 24.68 5.32 19.65
N LEU A 620 25.42 4.31 19.19
CA LEU A 620 24.98 2.91 19.14
C LEU A 620 25.97 2.07 19.95
N GLU A 621 25.50 1.12 20.75
CA GLU A 621 26.34 0.30 21.64
C GLU A 621 27.30 1.15 22.52
N ALA A 622 26.83 2.31 22.99
CA ALA A 622 27.62 3.31 23.72
C ALA A 622 28.83 3.88 22.96
N ARG A 623 28.91 3.69 21.63
CA ARG A 623 29.91 4.33 20.76
C ARG A 623 29.28 5.51 20.03
N ARG A 624 29.88 6.69 20.18
CA ARG A 624 29.44 7.91 19.50
C ARG A 624 29.59 7.74 17.99
N ILE A 625 28.53 8.04 17.24
CA ILE A 625 28.58 7.98 15.78
C ILE A 625 29.22 9.27 15.24
N PRO A 626 30.24 9.21 14.35
CA PRO A 626 30.79 10.39 13.69
C PRO A 626 29.70 11.23 13.02
N ASN A 627 29.88 12.55 12.97
CA ASN A 627 28.95 13.49 12.30
C ASN A 627 27.51 13.50 12.83
N VAL A 628 27.26 12.97 14.03
CA VAL A 628 25.95 13.04 14.67
C VAL A 628 25.97 13.99 15.86
N GLU A 629 24.96 14.85 15.93
CA GLU A 629 24.69 15.73 17.06
C GLU A 629 23.28 15.52 17.59
N GLU A 630 23.17 15.33 18.91
CA GLU A 630 21.88 15.30 19.59
C GLU A 630 21.35 16.72 19.78
N THR A 631 20.06 16.93 19.56
CA THR A 631 19.43 18.23 19.70
C THR A 631 17.99 18.14 20.19
N GLU A 632 17.57 19.18 20.90
CA GLU A 632 16.17 19.41 21.29
C GLU A 632 15.50 20.49 20.42
N ASP A 633 16.24 21.09 19.47
CA ASP A 633 15.70 22.10 18.56
C ASP A 633 14.79 21.44 17.51
N PRO A 634 13.45 21.65 17.54
CA PRO A 634 12.54 21.03 16.59
C PRO A 634 12.83 21.38 15.13
N GLY A 635 13.50 22.51 14.87
CA GLY A 635 13.93 22.92 13.53
C GLY A 635 15.10 22.09 12.97
N LYS A 636 15.82 21.36 13.83
CA LYS A 636 17.00 20.57 13.45
C LYS A 636 16.77 19.07 13.52
N VAL A 637 15.87 18.58 14.35
CA VAL A 637 15.65 17.12 14.51
C VAL A 637 15.41 16.45 13.15
N PHE A 638 16.17 15.39 12.85
CA PHE A 638 16.17 14.65 11.59
C PHE A 638 16.49 15.50 10.35
N THR A 639 17.42 16.44 10.48
CA THR A 639 18.00 17.18 9.35
C THR A 639 19.47 16.84 9.17
N ALA A 640 19.95 16.91 7.93
CA ALA A 640 21.36 16.81 7.62
C ALA A 640 21.87 18.15 7.07
N HIS A 641 22.81 18.74 7.79
CA HIS A 641 23.44 19.99 7.38
C HIS A 641 24.77 19.67 6.71
N PHE A 642 25.00 20.22 5.53
CA PHE A 642 26.23 20.04 4.80
C PHE A 642 26.99 21.35 4.63
N ASP A 643 28.32 21.28 4.61
CA ASP A 643 29.21 22.43 4.41
C ASP A 643 28.91 23.60 5.35
N GLY A 644 28.83 23.33 6.65
CA GLY A 644 28.51 24.34 7.66
C GLY A 644 27.07 24.88 7.60
N GLY A 645 26.16 24.16 6.93
CA GLY A 645 24.75 24.54 6.79
C GLY A 645 24.43 25.33 5.51
N ALA A 646 25.35 25.36 4.53
CA ALA A 646 25.07 25.93 3.21
C ALA A 646 23.97 25.16 2.46
N GLU A 647 23.86 23.86 2.76
CA GLU A 647 22.81 22.98 2.26
C GLU A 647 22.21 22.21 3.44
N VAL A 648 20.88 22.14 3.49
CA VAL A 648 20.14 21.42 4.53
C VAL A 648 19.15 20.50 3.86
N TRP A 649 19.19 19.22 4.27
CA TRP A 649 18.20 18.22 3.93
C TRP A 649 17.28 17.96 5.13
#